data_AF-A0A3A8B9G5-F1
#
_entry.id   AF-A0A3A8B9G5-F1
#
_cell.length_a   1.000
_cell.length_b   1.000
_cell.length_c   1.000
_cell.angle_alpha   90.00
_cell.angle_beta   90.00
_cell.angle_gamma   90.00
#
_symmetry.space_group_name_H-M   'P 1'
#
loop_
_entity.id
_entity.type
_entity.pdbx_description
1 polymer ?
#
loop_
_entity_poly.entity_id
_entity_poly.type
_entity_poly.pdbx_seq_one_letter_code
_entity_poly.pdbx_strand_id
1 'polypeptide(L)'
;MSHGCKPVDCPSCDPPQLARNTLFDGKPMSAKDFLDEQLYFLGKHHRHNQYLHGWGTACGLRVVEHPNPACREQFVVVEPGYAVDCCGREILVREPAMIDLRALFLDTWRTREETDDAPDADQTHRISLVLRHAECPTEPVPAVFNGCGAEQDCLPGKLVDGYQFEVALDRPVTEPAIGLDTVEWTSTNNIDRANALIVDRAGGRLYVLTDEAPSELFALDSDTDAIVASAGFSGMQGRSLALSPDGARLLVMLVPDGGGDAEISVLDTADIAAAPIRTLAAPGIGETAFMTFLGDGRLAVASADDATLRVWDDDVGAAADPAAPNEIALPNTIAGLAPGAGGGFAYLHYSDAGALSALRLSDLSLIDMPLADAGSRIARAAVTLHDGADLLALVDEAGERILLRAATPDAASAPDRLSAVGDPVEGVADTPLAAAFSDGGNWLYLLLATATGETQLRLLSVSRLILGQPPVLSGAIPAPPDARALALTGDRRLLVTFAGDAPDADPRVPGGLAEYDIHGDQCIDRLNTVLDPCPTCEENDVLVLATIAGYRWEDPFTDAVIDNRAERRLLPSTALLTEILTCMAGAGTGQPGEPGPPGPPGPPGADGEDGQNGQNGQDGEDGQDGAGLRDDLPRIVGINWPHDGIIEEDGEQLDRIERDGLVVVFDRDRPVLAQTLHAQSVQLLLRRPNDRGDGRLDTYCYCNVELRIEPLIVDAVCGETFEAPPEPSADPVVTGVRLRPMGVNNEPARLPRGRYRVILEGDHILGEKEIEIPDPNDPDATILVNPALDGNHFAPGLPARCPTGDRVEGGRFLSWFAVGFQDDEG
;
A
#
# COMPACT_ATOMS: atom_id res chain seq x y z
N MET A 1 41.59 6.27 26.37
CA MET A 1 42.21 6.12 25.03
C MET A 1 41.53 7.14 24.15
N SER A 2 42.19 7.84 23.23
CA SER A 2 41.47 8.75 22.33
C SER A 2 40.60 7.91 21.40
N HIS A 3 39.28 7.98 21.53
CA HIS A 3 38.31 7.16 20.78
C HIS A 3 38.15 7.60 19.30
N GLY A 4 39.25 7.96 18.65
CA GLY A 4 39.35 8.34 17.24
C GLY A 4 40.84 8.47 16.89
N CYS A 5 41.27 7.85 15.78
CA CYS A 5 42.63 7.99 15.26
C CYS A 5 42.70 9.15 14.26
N LYS A 6 43.91 9.59 13.91
CA LYS A 6 44.09 10.47 12.74
C LYS A 6 43.97 9.58 11.48
N PRO A 7 42.94 9.76 10.64
CA PRO A 7 42.72 8.90 9.48
C PRO A 7 43.85 9.05 8.45
N VAL A 8 44.09 7.98 7.70
CA VAL A 8 44.75 8.06 6.39
C VAL A 8 43.66 8.37 5.36
N ASP A 9 43.98 9.09 4.27
CA ASP A 9 43.03 9.41 3.20
C ASP A 9 42.19 8.19 2.85
N CYS A 10 40.86 8.32 3.00
CA CYS A 10 39.94 7.22 2.81
C CYS A 10 39.94 6.77 1.34
N PRO A 11 39.93 5.45 1.05
CA PRO A 11 39.75 4.98 -0.32
C PRO A 11 38.42 5.51 -0.88
N SER A 12 38.43 5.89 -2.17
CA SER A 12 37.26 6.43 -2.84
C SER A 12 36.09 5.45 -2.79
N CYS A 13 34.87 5.97 -2.68
CA CYS A 13 33.64 5.17 -2.67
C CYS A 13 33.25 4.60 -4.05
N ASP A 14 34.12 4.72 -5.04
CA ASP A 14 33.93 4.12 -6.35
C ASP A 14 34.06 2.59 -6.23
N PRO A 15 33.04 1.80 -6.60
CA PRO A 15 33.14 0.36 -6.55
C PRO A 15 34.15 -0.11 -7.61
N PRO A 16 35.36 -0.57 -7.22
CA PRO A 16 36.32 -1.02 -8.21
C PRO A 16 35.77 -2.24 -8.94
N GLN A 17 36.21 -2.45 -10.18
CA GLN A 17 35.95 -3.72 -10.86
C GLN A 17 36.65 -4.84 -10.09
N LEU A 18 35.85 -5.72 -9.46
CA LEU A 18 36.36 -6.77 -8.59
C LEU A 18 37.00 -7.88 -9.43
N ALA A 19 38.32 -8.04 -9.32
CA ALA A 19 39.08 -9.11 -9.95
C ALA A 19 39.58 -10.10 -8.89
N ARG A 20 39.21 -11.38 -9.03
CA ARG A 20 39.71 -12.43 -8.12
C ARG A 20 41.08 -12.92 -8.58
N ASN A 21 42.04 -12.94 -7.66
CA ASN A 21 43.36 -13.47 -7.95
C ASN A 21 43.30 -14.98 -8.23
N THR A 22 43.92 -15.44 -9.33
CA THR A 22 44.03 -16.87 -9.64
C THR A 22 45.33 -17.45 -9.09
N LEU A 23 45.21 -18.50 -8.26
CA LEU A 23 46.35 -19.18 -7.66
C LEU A 23 46.73 -20.42 -8.47
N PHE A 24 48.02 -20.57 -8.77
CA PHE A 24 48.58 -21.76 -9.41
C PHE A 24 50.05 -21.94 -9.01
N ASP A 25 50.53 -23.17 -9.08
CA ASP A 25 51.88 -23.53 -8.64
C ASP A 25 52.95 -22.74 -9.41
N GLY A 26 53.88 -22.15 -8.66
CA GLY A 26 54.99 -21.37 -9.22
C GLY A 26 54.67 -19.92 -9.55
N LYS A 27 53.45 -19.42 -9.29
CA LYS A 27 53.11 -18.01 -9.46
C LYS A 27 53.88 -17.12 -8.45
N PRO A 28 54.63 -16.10 -8.91
CA PRO A 28 55.23 -15.11 -8.00
C PRO A 28 54.13 -14.19 -7.45
N MET A 29 54.17 -13.93 -6.14
CA MET A 29 53.19 -13.11 -5.42
C MET A 29 53.90 -11.93 -4.76
N SER A 30 53.30 -10.74 -4.88
CA SER A 30 53.75 -9.49 -4.28
C SER A 30 52.72 -8.95 -3.28
N ALA A 31 53.09 -7.94 -2.49
CA ALA A 31 52.15 -7.26 -1.59
C ALA A 31 50.90 -6.74 -2.32
N LYS A 32 51.05 -6.33 -3.59
CA LYS A 32 49.93 -5.91 -4.43
C LYS A 32 48.92 -7.04 -4.68
N ASP A 33 49.39 -8.27 -4.91
CA ASP A 33 48.50 -9.41 -5.17
C ASP A 33 47.64 -9.77 -3.95
N PHE A 34 48.18 -9.61 -2.74
CA PHE A 34 47.44 -9.79 -1.48
C PHE A 34 46.51 -8.62 -1.15
N LEU A 35 46.87 -7.40 -1.57
CA LEU A 35 45.98 -6.24 -1.46
C LEU A 35 44.80 -6.38 -2.42
N ASP A 36 45.05 -6.77 -3.67
CA ASP A 36 44.01 -6.98 -4.69
C ASP A 36 43.03 -8.10 -4.24
N GLU A 37 43.53 -9.14 -3.56
CA GLU A 37 42.68 -10.18 -2.94
C GLU A 37 41.84 -9.65 -1.76
N GLN A 38 42.41 -8.83 -0.87
CA GLN A 38 41.65 -8.21 0.22
C GLN A 38 40.55 -7.28 -0.32
N LEU A 39 40.89 -6.43 -1.28
CA LEU A 39 39.95 -5.53 -1.94
C LEU A 39 38.81 -6.28 -2.64
N TYR A 40 39.07 -7.47 -3.19
CA TYR A 40 38.02 -8.32 -3.77
C TYR A 40 36.96 -8.71 -2.74
N PHE A 41 37.38 -9.19 -1.57
CA PHE A 41 36.45 -9.61 -0.51
C PHE A 41 35.76 -8.42 0.17
N LEU A 42 36.50 -7.35 0.47
CA LEU A 42 35.94 -6.11 1.01
C LEU A 42 34.91 -5.52 0.05
N GLY A 43 35.24 -5.44 -1.25
CA GLY A 43 34.30 -4.95 -2.26
C GLY A 43 33.05 -5.82 -2.41
N LYS A 44 33.16 -7.15 -2.26
CA LYS A 44 31.98 -8.04 -2.20
C LYS A 44 31.11 -7.76 -0.97
N HIS A 45 31.75 -7.51 0.18
CA HIS A 45 31.06 -7.21 1.44
C HIS A 45 30.35 -5.85 1.41
N HIS A 46 31.04 -4.81 0.94
CA HIS A 46 30.48 -3.48 0.78
C HIS A 46 29.27 -3.49 -0.17
N ARG A 47 29.35 -4.21 -1.31
CA ARG A 47 28.19 -4.38 -2.21
C ARG A 47 27.03 -5.13 -1.58
N HIS A 48 27.30 -6.14 -0.75
CA HIS A 48 26.25 -6.85 0.00
C HIS A 48 25.51 -5.89 0.93
N ASN A 49 26.25 -5.11 1.70
CA ASN A 49 25.69 -4.11 2.60
C ASN A 49 24.93 -3.01 1.82
N GLN A 50 25.58 -2.36 0.87
CA GLN A 50 25.04 -1.23 0.11
C GLN A 50 23.77 -1.59 -0.68
N TYR A 51 23.73 -2.75 -1.35
CA TYR A 51 22.64 -3.07 -2.29
C TYR A 51 21.52 -3.92 -1.71
N LEU A 52 21.78 -4.74 -0.68
CA LEU A 52 20.74 -5.60 -0.10
C LEU A 52 20.16 -5.05 1.21
N HIS A 53 20.96 -4.29 1.95
CA HIS A 53 20.53 -3.72 3.24
C HIS A 53 20.38 -2.19 3.16
N GLY A 54 21.25 -1.53 2.39
CA GLY A 54 21.36 -0.07 2.36
C GLY A 54 22.37 0.44 3.38
N TRP A 55 22.15 1.65 3.88
CA TRP A 55 23.03 2.31 4.85
C TRP A 55 22.22 3.08 5.89
N GLY A 56 22.82 3.31 7.07
CA GLY A 56 22.18 3.93 8.21
C GLY A 56 22.68 3.37 9.55
N THR A 57 22.10 3.85 10.65
CA THR A 57 22.32 3.26 11.98
C THR A 57 21.50 1.99 12.13
N ALA A 58 22.13 0.86 12.45
CA ALA A 58 21.39 -0.37 12.74
C ALA A 58 21.00 -0.49 14.23
N CYS A 59 21.87 -0.07 15.15
CA CYS A 59 21.57 -0.03 16.58
C CYS A 59 22.44 0.98 17.34
N GLY A 60 21.96 1.44 18.49
CA GLY A 60 22.72 2.31 19.40
C GLY A 60 23.04 3.68 18.80
N LEU A 61 24.25 4.21 19.07
CA LEU A 61 24.70 5.54 18.61
C LEU A 61 23.73 6.66 18.98
N ARG A 62 23.07 6.53 20.13
CA ARG A 62 22.20 7.57 20.68
C ARG A 62 23.08 8.68 21.24
N VAL A 63 22.75 9.92 20.92
CA VAL A 63 23.38 11.11 21.45
C VAL A 63 22.57 11.57 22.65
N VAL A 64 23.21 11.71 23.80
CA VAL A 64 22.59 12.15 25.04
C VAL A 64 23.37 13.30 25.64
N GLU A 65 22.69 14.10 26.46
CA GLU A 65 23.33 15.18 27.22
C GLU A 65 24.43 14.65 28.14
N HIS A 66 25.43 15.48 28.41
CA HIS A 66 26.47 15.10 29.35
C HIS A 66 25.89 14.98 30.79
N PRO A 67 26.21 13.90 31.54
CA PRO A 67 25.62 13.65 32.86
C PRO A 67 25.95 14.73 33.89
N ASN A 68 27.12 15.39 33.76
CA ASN A 68 27.45 16.58 34.54
C ASN A 68 26.89 17.86 33.87
N PRO A 69 25.99 18.61 34.53
CA PRO A 69 25.42 19.85 33.99
C PRO A 69 26.44 20.90 33.55
N ALA A 70 27.57 21.02 34.26
CA ALA A 70 28.61 22.00 33.95
C ALA A 70 29.35 21.73 32.62
N CYS A 71 29.17 20.55 32.04
CA CYS A 71 29.83 20.15 30.79
C CYS A 71 28.89 20.23 29.57
N ARG A 72 27.59 20.53 29.76
CA ARG A 72 26.58 20.45 28.70
C ARG A 72 26.72 21.55 27.64
N GLU A 73 27.38 22.66 27.94
CA GLU A 73 27.72 23.72 26.96
C GLU A 73 28.85 23.32 26.00
N GLN A 74 29.49 22.16 26.22
CA GLN A 74 30.67 21.76 25.46
C GLN A 74 30.58 20.33 24.95
N PHE A 75 30.10 19.41 25.79
CA PHE A 75 30.17 17.98 25.53
C PHE A 75 28.80 17.34 25.38
N VAL A 76 28.74 16.35 24.48
CA VAL A 76 27.67 15.34 24.39
C VAL A 76 28.27 13.94 24.52
N VAL A 77 27.43 12.96 24.84
CA VAL A 77 27.85 11.56 24.91
C VAL A 77 27.15 10.77 23.82
N VAL A 78 27.93 10.08 22.99
CA VAL A 78 27.42 9.11 22.01
C VAL A 78 27.51 7.71 22.61
N GLU A 79 26.39 7.03 22.73
CA GLU A 79 26.33 5.65 23.23
C GLU A 79 26.91 4.65 22.22
N PRO A 80 27.41 3.48 22.67
CA PRO A 80 27.86 2.41 21.79
C PRO A 80 26.81 2.03 20.74
N GLY A 81 27.25 1.57 19.58
CA GLY A 81 26.35 1.12 18.54
C GLY A 81 27.04 0.78 17.22
N TYR A 82 26.22 0.45 16.23
CA TYR A 82 26.65 -0.08 14.94
C TYR A 82 25.91 0.62 13.81
N ALA A 83 26.65 0.99 12.76
CA ALA A 83 26.13 1.61 11.55
C ALA A 83 26.83 1.08 10.31
N VAL A 84 26.20 1.31 9.16
CA VAL A 84 26.77 1.09 7.83
C VAL A 84 26.71 2.42 7.08
N ASP A 85 27.82 2.86 6.50
CA ASP A 85 27.86 4.10 5.71
C ASP A 85 27.38 3.90 4.26
N CYS A 86 27.22 4.99 3.52
CA CYS A 86 26.75 4.99 2.12
C CYS A 86 27.61 4.10 1.18
N CYS A 87 28.85 3.82 1.55
CA CYS A 87 29.80 3.02 0.77
C CYS A 87 29.78 1.54 1.19
N GLY A 88 28.87 1.14 2.10
CA GLY A 88 28.74 -0.22 2.60
C GLY A 88 29.77 -0.62 3.67
N ARG A 89 30.50 0.35 4.22
CA ARG A 89 31.51 0.11 5.27
C ARG A 89 30.85 0.07 6.64
N GLU A 90 31.31 -0.85 7.47
CA GLU A 90 30.77 -1.07 8.81
C GLU A 90 31.47 -0.14 9.80
N ILE A 91 30.69 0.46 10.70
CA ILE A 91 31.21 1.33 11.76
C ILE A 91 30.71 0.82 13.10
N LEU A 92 31.65 0.44 13.96
CA LEU A 92 31.36 -0.09 15.30
C LEU A 92 31.93 0.83 16.38
N VAL A 93 31.05 1.51 17.13
CA VAL A 93 31.40 2.27 18.33
C VAL A 93 31.19 1.38 19.54
N ARG A 94 32.29 0.96 20.19
CA ARG A 94 32.25 -0.08 21.24
C ARG A 94 32.00 0.45 22.64
N GLU A 95 32.32 1.71 22.89
CA GLU A 95 32.26 2.34 24.21
C GLU A 95 31.64 3.75 24.08
N PRO A 96 31.01 4.28 25.16
CA PRO A 96 30.49 5.63 25.14
C PRO A 96 31.58 6.64 24.78
N ALA A 97 31.34 7.45 23.75
CA ALA A 97 32.28 8.46 23.28
C ALA A 97 31.85 9.84 23.75
N MET A 98 32.74 10.52 24.48
CA MET A 98 32.54 11.91 24.90
C MET A 98 33.04 12.84 23.78
N ILE A 99 32.13 13.62 23.21
CA ILE A 99 32.41 14.46 22.04
C ILE A 99 32.34 15.92 22.45
N ASP A 100 33.42 16.65 22.17
CA ASP A 100 33.46 18.12 22.30
C ASP A 100 32.74 18.74 21.10
N LEU A 101 31.41 18.79 21.19
CA LEU A 101 30.56 19.25 20.10
C LEU A 101 30.77 20.75 19.82
N ARG A 102 31.09 21.53 20.86
CA ARG A 102 31.42 22.96 20.71
C ARG A 102 32.71 23.17 19.94
N ALA A 103 33.75 22.38 20.22
CA ALA A 103 35.01 22.47 19.48
C ALA A 103 34.84 22.04 18.02
N LEU A 104 34.09 20.97 17.75
CA LEU A 104 33.80 20.53 16.38
C LEU A 104 33.01 21.59 15.61
N PHE A 105 31.97 22.17 16.23
CA PHE A 105 31.21 23.28 15.63
C PHE A 105 32.12 24.46 15.26
N LEU A 106 33.02 24.87 16.18
CA LEU A 106 33.91 26.01 15.94
C LEU A 106 34.93 25.72 14.83
N ASP A 107 35.47 24.50 14.75
CA ASP A 107 36.40 24.09 13.69
C ASP A 107 35.71 24.10 12.31
N THR A 108 34.48 23.57 12.23
CA THR A 108 33.67 23.61 11.00
C THR A 108 33.30 25.03 10.61
N TRP A 109 32.90 25.88 11.57
CA TRP A 109 32.58 27.29 11.33
C TRP A 109 33.75 28.06 10.73
N ARG A 110 34.93 27.97 11.37
CA ARG A 110 36.15 28.67 10.90
C ARG A 110 36.57 28.25 9.51
N THR A 111 36.42 26.95 9.21
CA THR A 111 36.74 26.41 7.89
C THR A 111 35.76 26.92 6.83
N ARG A 112 34.46 26.99 7.14
CA ARG A 112 33.41 27.41 6.21
C ARG A 112 33.43 28.90 5.92
N GLU A 113 33.57 29.72 6.96
CA GLU A 113 33.50 31.19 6.87
C GLU A 113 34.88 31.83 6.64
N GLU A 114 35.94 31.02 6.54
CA GLU A 114 37.34 31.45 6.36
C GLU A 114 37.79 32.53 7.37
N THR A 115 37.34 32.42 8.62
CA THR A 115 37.59 33.38 9.70
C THR A 115 38.03 32.71 11.00
N ASP A 116 38.77 33.41 11.85
CA ASP A 116 39.11 32.98 13.20
C ASP A 116 38.10 33.46 14.26
N ASP A 117 37.22 34.38 13.88
CA ASP A 117 36.21 35.00 14.76
C ASP A 117 35.16 33.97 15.21
N ALA A 118 34.66 34.16 16.43
CA ALA A 118 33.54 33.37 16.93
C ALA A 118 32.25 33.75 16.19
N PRO A 119 31.31 32.80 16.01
CA PRO A 119 30.01 33.10 15.43
C PRO A 119 29.22 34.07 16.30
N ASP A 120 28.29 34.79 15.67
CA ASP A 120 27.39 35.71 16.37
C ASP A 120 26.47 34.92 17.33
N ALA A 121 26.39 35.37 18.58
CA ALA A 121 25.58 34.73 19.61
C ALA A 121 24.07 34.86 19.34
N ASP A 122 23.65 35.84 18.54
CA ASP A 122 22.25 36.01 18.16
C ASP A 122 21.87 35.20 16.90
N GLN A 123 22.86 34.68 16.16
CA GLN A 123 22.63 33.85 14.98
C GLN A 123 22.30 32.41 15.40
N THR A 124 21.27 31.85 14.75
CA THR A 124 20.82 30.48 15.01
C THR A 124 21.31 29.57 13.89
N HIS A 125 21.85 28.41 14.27
CA HIS A 125 22.40 27.40 13.37
C HIS A 125 21.77 26.03 13.61
N ARG A 126 21.68 25.23 12.54
CA ARG A 126 21.40 23.80 12.62
C ARG A 126 22.71 23.02 12.67
N ILE A 127 22.90 22.26 13.75
CA ILE A 127 24.05 21.35 13.92
C ILE A 127 23.59 19.92 13.67
N SER A 128 24.25 19.21 12.76
CA SER A 128 24.12 17.76 12.62
C SER A 128 25.41 17.08 13.07
N LEU A 129 25.36 16.25 14.13
CA LEU A 129 26.48 15.42 14.55
C LEU A 129 26.56 14.20 13.62
N VAL A 130 27.71 14.03 12.97
CA VAL A 130 27.95 13.06 11.91
C VAL A 130 28.99 12.03 12.33
N LEU A 131 28.83 10.80 11.85
CA LEU A 131 29.78 9.69 11.97
C LEU A 131 30.35 9.30 10.60
N ARG A 132 31.67 9.19 10.50
CA ARG A 132 32.36 8.70 9.29
C ARG A 132 33.26 7.50 9.61
N HIS A 133 33.36 6.57 8.67
CA HIS A 133 34.33 5.49 8.71
C HIS A 133 35.75 6.05 8.54
N ALA A 134 36.71 5.49 9.27
CA ALA A 134 38.13 5.84 9.15
C ALA A 134 39.02 4.60 9.29
N GLU A 135 40.05 4.45 8.47
CA GLU A 135 41.07 3.42 8.66
C GLU A 135 42.18 3.95 9.58
N CYS A 136 42.42 3.24 10.67
CA CYS A 136 43.39 3.63 11.69
C CYS A 136 44.71 2.85 11.55
N PRO A 137 45.82 3.51 11.19
CA PRO A 137 47.12 2.85 11.14
C PRO A 137 47.60 2.50 12.55
N THR A 138 47.97 1.24 12.74
CA THR A 138 48.48 0.72 14.01
C THR A 138 49.72 -0.15 13.78
N GLU A 139 50.45 -0.44 14.87
CA GLU A 139 51.66 -1.25 14.85
C GLU A 139 52.73 -0.74 13.86
N PRO A 140 53.35 0.43 14.08
CA PRO A 140 54.37 0.95 13.16
C PRO A 140 55.57 -0.01 13.07
N VAL A 141 55.88 -0.48 11.86
CA VAL A 141 56.99 -1.39 11.55
C VAL A 141 57.97 -0.72 10.60
N PRO A 142 59.29 -0.79 10.84
CA PRO A 142 60.29 -0.26 9.91
C PRO A 142 60.19 -0.95 8.54
N ALA A 143 60.00 -0.17 7.47
CA ALA A 143 59.97 -0.70 6.12
C ALA A 143 61.40 -0.99 5.60
N VAL A 144 61.68 -2.26 5.27
CA VAL A 144 62.99 -2.67 4.73
C VAL A 144 63.18 -2.24 3.27
N PHE A 145 62.07 -2.15 2.52
CA PHE A 145 62.01 -1.67 1.15
C PHE A 145 60.83 -0.72 1.02
N ASN A 146 61.10 0.58 0.87
CA ASN A 146 60.13 1.57 0.43
C ASN A 146 60.66 2.10 -0.91
N GLY A 147 59.98 1.83 -2.02
CA GLY A 147 60.50 2.15 -3.36
C GLY A 147 60.91 3.62 -3.47
N CYS A 148 62.10 3.89 -4.03
CA CYS A 148 62.71 5.19 -4.36
C CYS A 148 62.47 6.39 -3.40
N GLY A 149 62.13 6.15 -2.13
CA GLY A 149 62.03 7.15 -1.07
C GLY A 149 63.26 7.10 -0.18
N ALA A 150 63.83 8.26 0.15
CA ALA A 150 64.98 8.37 1.03
C ALA A 150 64.51 8.59 2.47
N GLU A 151 64.35 7.50 3.24
CA GLU A 151 64.55 7.34 4.70
C GLU A 151 63.95 6.00 5.16
N GLN A 152 64.36 5.50 6.34
CA GLN A 152 63.73 4.33 6.98
C GLN A 152 62.37 4.74 7.55
N ASP A 153 61.36 4.86 6.70
CA ASP A 153 60.00 5.16 7.13
C ASP A 153 59.38 3.94 7.83
N CYS A 154 58.76 4.17 8.99
CA CYS A 154 57.88 3.18 9.61
C CYS A 154 56.55 3.16 8.86
N LEU A 155 56.16 1.99 8.35
CA LEU A 155 54.84 1.75 7.76
C LEU A 155 53.91 1.08 8.77
N PRO A 156 52.58 1.29 8.70
CA PRO A 156 51.66 0.59 9.59
C PRO A 156 51.67 -0.92 9.31
N GLY A 157 51.82 -1.72 10.37
CA GLY A 157 51.72 -3.17 10.31
C GLY A 157 50.28 -3.66 10.22
N LYS A 158 49.31 -2.85 10.66
CA LYS A 158 47.87 -3.11 10.57
C LYS A 158 47.08 -1.84 10.31
N LEU A 159 45.99 -1.99 9.56
CA LEU A 159 44.91 -1.03 9.48
C LEU A 159 43.75 -1.59 10.32
N VAL A 160 43.21 -0.76 11.20
CA VAL A 160 42.08 -1.12 12.06
C VAL A 160 40.88 -0.29 11.63
N ASP A 161 39.73 -0.94 11.46
CA ASP A 161 38.46 -0.25 11.20
C ASP A 161 38.12 0.66 12.39
N GLY A 162 37.94 1.93 12.10
CA GLY A 162 37.69 2.99 13.06
C GLY A 162 36.67 3.99 12.54
N TYR A 163 36.59 5.11 13.23
CA TYR A 163 35.62 6.14 12.93
C TYR A 163 36.07 7.53 13.38
N GLN A 164 35.39 8.54 12.86
CA GLN A 164 35.54 9.93 13.23
C GLN A 164 34.17 10.59 13.40
N PHE A 165 34.06 11.44 14.42
CA PHE A 165 32.90 12.31 14.60
C PHE A 165 33.18 13.68 14.01
N GLU A 166 32.20 14.22 13.30
CA GLU A 166 32.25 15.51 12.62
C GLU A 166 30.96 16.28 12.85
N VAL A 167 30.96 17.57 12.51
CA VAL A 167 29.76 18.42 12.51
C VAL A 167 29.48 18.89 11.09
N ALA A 168 28.23 18.78 10.66
CA ALA A 168 27.72 19.48 9.50
C ALA A 168 26.87 20.67 9.98
N LEU A 169 27.13 21.86 9.42
CA LEU A 169 26.42 23.10 9.76
C LEU A 169 25.43 23.49 8.68
N ASP A 170 24.20 23.80 9.07
CA ASP A 170 23.14 24.34 8.21
C ASP A 170 22.94 23.53 6.92
N ARG A 171 23.19 22.22 6.97
CA ARG A 171 23.01 21.31 5.83
C ARG A 171 21.57 21.42 5.34
N PRO A 172 21.30 21.59 4.02
CA PRO A 172 19.93 21.62 3.52
C PRO A 172 19.20 20.31 3.89
N VAL A 173 18.03 20.44 4.50
CA VAL A 173 17.18 19.28 4.79
C VAL A 173 16.63 18.82 3.45
N THR A 174 17.02 17.62 3.02
CA THR A 174 16.32 16.93 1.94
C THR A 174 15.01 16.45 2.54
N GLU A 175 13.95 17.24 2.43
CA GLU A 175 12.64 16.77 2.84
C GLU A 175 12.31 15.53 2.02
N PRO A 176 11.98 14.38 2.65
CA PRO A 176 11.49 13.26 1.89
C PRO A 176 10.24 13.73 1.16
N ALA A 177 10.20 13.53 -0.17
CA ALA A 177 9.00 13.73 -0.95
C ALA A 177 7.80 13.10 -0.22
N ILE A 178 6.61 13.66 -0.40
CA ILE A 178 5.39 13.25 0.32
C ILE A 178 5.02 11.77 0.15
N GLY A 179 5.78 10.99 -0.61
CA GLY A 179 5.54 9.59 -0.95
C GLY A 179 5.44 9.47 -2.46
N LEU A 180 4.89 10.50 -3.10
CA LEU A 180 4.75 10.63 -4.54
C LEU A 180 6.11 10.77 -5.23
N ASP A 181 6.29 9.97 -6.27
CA ASP A 181 7.43 10.07 -7.16
C ASP A 181 7.14 11.10 -8.26
N THR A 182 6.00 10.96 -8.94
CA THR A 182 5.53 11.92 -9.97
C THR A 182 4.01 11.89 -10.09
N VAL A 183 3.43 13.03 -10.49
CA VAL A 183 2.08 13.11 -11.07
C VAL A 183 2.28 13.70 -12.46
N GLU A 184 2.09 12.88 -13.49
CA GLU A 184 2.42 13.24 -14.87
C GLU A 184 1.14 13.38 -15.69
N TRP A 185 1.01 14.48 -16.42
CA TRP A 185 -0.04 14.64 -17.42
C TRP A 185 0.31 13.75 -18.63
N THR A 186 -0.38 12.63 -18.77
CA THR A 186 -0.08 11.59 -19.76
C THR A 186 -0.85 11.78 -21.06
N SER A 187 -2.15 12.08 -20.96
CA SER A 187 -3.06 12.16 -22.09
C SER A 187 -4.09 13.27 -21.94
N THR A 188 -4.70 13.64 -23.07
CA THR A 188 -5.90 14.47 -23.10
C THR A 188 -6.89 13.93 -24.12
N ASN A 189 -8.12 13.67 -23.68
CA ASN A 189 -9.25 13.50 -24.58
C ASN A 189 -9.86 14.86 -24.89
N ASN A 190 -9.79 15.27 -26.16
CA ASN A 190 -10.31 16.56 -26.60
C ASN A 190 -11.85 16.52 -26.60
N ILE A 191 -12.44 17.15 -25.59
CA ILE A 191 -13.87 17.33 -25.40
C ILE A 191 -14.05 18.81 -25.09
N ASP A 192 -14.39 19.57 -26.12
CA ASP A 192 -14.49 21.01 -26.04
C ASP A 192 -15.50 21.41 -24.97
N ARG A 193 -15.17 22.41 -24.14
CA ARG A 193 -16.07 22.94 -23.10
C ARG A 193 -16.50 21.91 -22.05
N ALA A 194 -15.65 20.91 -21.76
CA ALA A 194 -15.90 19.92 -20.70
C ALA A 194 -16.05 20.60 -19.32
N ASN A 195 -17.14 20.28 -18.63
CA ASN A 195 -17.55 20.96 -17.40
C ASN A 195 -17.63 20.01 -16.20
N ALA A 196 -18.45 18.96 -16.30
CA ALA A 196 -18.64 17.99 -15.23
C ALA A 196 -18.21 16.60 -15.70
N LEU A 197 -17.74 15.77 -14.77
CA LEU A 197 -17.46 14.36 -15.00
C LEU A 197 -17.97 13.49 -13.86
N ILE A 198 -18.27 12.23 -14.16
CA ILE A 198 -18.53 11.20 -13.16
C ILE A 198 -18.02 9.84 -13.63
N VAL A 199 -17.43 9.07 -12.72
CA VAL A 199 -16.83 7.76 -13.00
C VAL A 199 -17.79 6.66 -12.53
N ASP A 200 -18.21 5.80 -13.43
CA ASP A 200 -18.92 4.55 -13.13
C ASP A 200 -17.91 3.39 -13.12
N ARG A 201 -17.45 3.05 -11.91
CA ARG A 201 -16.45 2.01 -11.73
C ARG A 201 -17.00 0.61 -11.96
N ALA A 202 -18.25 0.37 -11.59
CA ALA A 202 -18.87 -0.95 -11.73
C ALA A 202 -19.21 -1.25 -13.20
N GLY A 203 -19.68 -0.24 -13.95
CA GLY A 203 -19.97 -0.35 -15.37
C GLY A 203 -18.76 -0.17 -16.29
N GLY A 204 -17.60 0.24 -15.77
CA GLY A 204 -16.38 0.50 -16.57
C GLY A 204 -16.56 1.68 -17.53
N ARG A 205 -17.20 2.75 -17.06
CA ARG A 205 -17.54 3.93 -17.86
C ARG A 205 -17.14 5.22 -17.17
N LEU A 206 -16.82 6.22 -17.97
CA LEU A 206 -16.64 7.60 -17.55
C LEU A 206 -17.62 8.46 -18.34
N TYR A 207 -18.30 9.39 -17.68
CA TYR A 207 -19.21 10.32 -18.33
C TYR A 207 -18.69 11.74 -18.21
N VAL A 208 -18.68 12.49 -19.31
CA VAL A 208 -18.23 13.89 -19.39
C VAL A 208 -19.32 14.74 -20.02
N LEU A 209 -19.70 15.84 -19.36
CA LEU A 209 -20.74 16.78 -19.80
C LEU A 209 -20.14 18.14 -20.14
N THR A 210 -20.55 18.72 -21.27
CA THR A 210 -20.14 20.07 -21.68
C THR A 210 -21.12 21.14 -21.20
N ASP A 211 -20.65 22.38 -20.97
CA ASP A 211 -21.50 23.47 -20.45
C ASP A 211 -22.07 24.43 -21.49
N GLU A 212 -21.60 24.40 -22.74
CA GLU A 212 -22.08 25.28 -23.80
C GLU A 212 -23.35 24.73 -24.46
N ALA A 213 -24.27 25.59 -24.90
CA ALA A 213 -25.45 25.17 -25.66
C ALA A 213 -25.11 25.07 -27.17
N PRO A 214 -25.36 23.93 -27.84
CA PRO A 214 -25.94 22.70 -27.31
C PRO A 214 -24.95 21.90 -26.45
N SER A 215 -25.40 21.46 -25.28
CA SER A 215 -24.60 20.62 -24.39
C SER A 215 -24.55 19.19 -24.93
N GLU A 216 -23.43 18.52 -24.76
CA GLU A 216 -23.22 17.12 -25.11
C GLU A 216 -22.70 16.35 -23.90
N LEU A 217 -23.24 15.15 -23.72
CA LEU A 217 -22.76 14.14 -22.79
C LEU A 217 -22.01 13.07 -23.58
N PHE A 218 -20.78 12.78 -23.18
CA PHE A 218 -19.96 11.71 -23.73
C PHE A 218 -19.83 10.58 -22.72
N ALA A 219 -20.00 9.34 -23.17
CA ALA A 219 -19.61 8.15 -22.43
C ALA A 219 -18.30 7.63 -23.01
N LEU A 220 -17.31 7.46 -22.14
CA LEU A 220 -16.00 6.92 -22.44
C LEU A 220 -15.87 5.56 -21.74
N ASP A 221 -15.14 4.66 -22.37
CA ASP A 221 -14.68 3.42 -21.73
C ASP A 221 -13.56 3.74 -20.75
N SER A 222 -13.66 3.31 -19.48
CA SER A 222 -12.70 3.73 -18.44
C SER A 222 -11.30 3.16 -18.61
N ASP A 223 -11.14 2.09 -19.39
CA ASP A 223 -9.84 1.42 -19.56
C ASP A 223 -9.11 1.89 -20.83
N THR A 224 -9.87 2.23 -21.88
CA THR A 224 -9.31 2.63 -23.18
C THR A 224 -9.49 4.11 -23.50
N ASP A 225 -10.26 4.83 -22.67
CA ASP A 225 -10.67 6.23 -22.83
C ASP A 225 -11.35 6.54 -24.17
N ALA A 226 -11.80 5.51 -24.88
CA ALA A 226 -12.50 5.65 -26.14
C ALA A 226 -13.91 6.17 -25.89
N ILE A 227 -14.34 7.20 -26.62
CA ILE A 227 -15.74 7.62 -26.66
C ILE A 227 -16.56 6.50 -27.30
N VAL A 228 -17.46 5.91 -26.52
CA VAL A 228 -18.32 4.79 -26.94
C VAL A 228 -19.74 5.23 -27.26
N ALA A 229 -20.22 6.32 -26.67
CA ALA A 229 -21.55 6.89 -26.94
C ALA A 229 -21.59 8.38 -26.63
N SER A 230 -22.59 9.07 -27.18
CA SER A 230 -22.89 10.46 -26.82
C SER A 230 -24.39 10.77 -26.88
N ALA A 231 -24.81 11.79 -26.13
CA ALA A 231 -26.17 12.30 -26.09
C ALA A 231 -26.15 13.83 -26.15
N GLY A 232 -26.96 14.44 -27.01
CA GLY A 232 -27.00 15.89 -27.22
C GLY A 232 -28.25 16.56 -26.66
N PHE A 233 -28.08 17.76 -26.09
CA PHE A 233 -29.14 18.55 -25.47
C PHE A 233 -29.23 19.94 -26.14
N SER A 234 -30.13 20.04 -27.12
CA SER A 234 -30.29 21.27 -27.92
C SER A 234 -30.85 22.43 -27.10
N GLY A 235 -30.18 23.58 -27.14
CA GLY A 235 -30.63 24.81 -26.44
C GLY A 235 -30.49 24.77 -24.92
N MET A 236 -29.76 23.77 -24.41
CA MET A 236 -29.51 23.57 -22.99
C MET A 236 -28.01 23.63 -22.69
N GLN A 237 -27.66 24.13 -21.52
CA GLN A 237 -26.32 24.15 -20.94
C GLN A 237 -26.22 23.06 -19.87
N GLY A 238 -25.15 22.25 -19.91
CA GLY A 238 -24.92 21.18 -18.95
C GLY A 238 -24.28 21.70 -17.66
N ARG A 239 -24.90 21.39 -16.50
CA ARG A 239 -24.43 21.89 -15.19
C ARG A 239 -23.82 20.82 -14.30
N SER A 240 -24.48 19.69 -14.14
CA SER A 240 -24.10 18.67 -13.16
C SER A 240 -24.54 17.27 -13.61
N LEU A 241 -23.83 16.26 -13.10
CA LEU A 241 -24.10 14.84 -13.32
C LEU A 241 -24.27 14.14 -11.97
N ALA A 242 -25.16 13.15 -11.93
CA ALA A 242 -25.27 12.23 -10.80
C ALA A 242 -25.56 10.81 -11.30
N LEU A 243 -24.82 9.84 -10.78
CA LEU A 243 -24.94 8.43 -11.12
C LEU A 243 -25.63 7.71 -9.96
N SER A 244 -26.64 6.89 -10.26
CA SER A 244 -27.31 6.09 -9.24
C SER A 244 -26.34 5.08 -8.60
N PRO A 245 -26.55 4.68 -7.33
CA PRO A 245 -25.63 3.76 -6.66
C PRO A 245 -25.45 2.40 -7.35
N ASP A 246 -26.45 1.95 -8.11
CA ASP A 246 -26.42 0.72 -8.91
C ASP A 246 -25.76 0.90 -10.30
N GLY A 247 -25.37 2.13 -10.66
CA GLY A 247 -24.80 2.46 -11.97
C GLY A 247 -25.80 2.41 -13.13
N ALA A 248 -27.08 2.12 -12.89
CA ALA A 248 -28.06 1.91 -13.96
C ALA A 248 -28.66 3.20 -14.52
N ARG A 249 -28.58 4.31 -13.78
CA ARG A 249 -29.23 5.59 -14.13
C ARG A 249 -28.24 6.73 -14.03
N LEU A 250 -28.20 7.54 -15.09
CA LEU A 250 -27.41 8.76 -15.13
C LEU A 250 -28.35 9.97 -15.23
N LEU A 251 -28.21 10.88 -14.29
CA LEU A 251 -28.99 12.10 -14.22
C LEU A 251 -28.15 13.28 -14.69
N VAL A 252 -28.71 14.04 -15.63
CA VAL A 252 -28.07 15.22 -16.22
C VAL A 252 -28.88 16.45 -15.89
N MET A 253 -28.28 17.39 -15.15
CA MET A 253 -28.89 18.68 -14.87
C MET A 253 -28.58 19.66 -16.00
N LEU A 254 -29.63 20.23 -16.57
CA LEU A 254 -29.61 21.07 -17.75
C LEU A 254 -30.31 22.40 -17.47
N VAL A 255 -29.74 23.51 -17.93
CA VAL A 255 -30.36 24.84 -17.82
C VAL A 255 -30.58 25.41 -19.22
N PRO A 256 -31.77 25.96 -19.54
CA PRO A 256 -32.02 26.58 -20.84
C PRO A 256 -31.08 27.76 -21.13
N ASP A 257 -30.55 27.85 -22.35
CA ASP A 257 -29.62 28.92 -22.78
C ASP A 257 -30.20 30.34 -22.68
N GLY A 258 -31.53 30.46 -22.74
CA GLY A 258 -32.26 31.71 -22.57
C GLY A 258 -32.58 32.10 -21.13
N GLY A 259 -32.12 31.32 -20.14
CA GLY A 259 -32.54 31.41 -18.75
C GLY A 259 -33.91 30.76 -18.51
N GLY A 260 -34.12 30.23 -17.31
CA GLY A 260 -35.32 29.50 -16.93
C GLY A 260 -35.05 28.53 -15.78
N ASP A 261 -36.04 27.72 -15.46
CA ASP A 261 -35.91 26.64 -14.49
C ASP A 261 -35.06 25.50 -15.06
N ALA A 262 -34.23 24.89 -14.23
CA ALA A 262 -33.46 23.71 -14.62
C ALA A 262 -34.37 22.50 -14.91
N GLU A 263 -33.85 21.60 -15.74
CA GLU A 263 -34.44 20.30 -16.04
C GLU A 263 -33.44 19.19 -15.68
N ILE A 264 -33.93 18.09 -15.12
CA ILE A 264 -33.09 16.92 -14.79
C ILE A 264 -33.51 15.78 -15.71
N SER A 265 -32.67 15.45 -16.69
CA SER A 265 -32.90 14.33 -17.60
C SER A 265 -32.39 13.03 -16.97
N VAL A 266 -33.25 12.02 -16.89
CA VAL A 266 -32.93 10.68 -16.37
C VAL A 266 -32.65 9.77 -17.56
N LEU A 267 -31.41 9.31 -17.68
CA LEU A 267 -30.95 8.44 -18.78
C LEU A 267 -30.72 7.01 -18.27
N ASP A 268 -30.86 6.04 -19.17
CA ASP A 268 -30.41 4.67 -18.97
C ASP A 268 -28.92 4.58 -19.34
N THR A 269 -28.07 4.11 -18.43
CA THR A 269 -26.62 3.99 -18.71
C THR A 269 -26.31 2.92 -19.75
N ALA A 270 -27.22 1.96 -19.98
CA ALA A 270 -27.08 0.95 -21.02
C ALA A 270 -27.15 1.55 -22.44
N ASP A 271 -27.87 2.66 -22.62
CA ASP A 271 -27.94 3.38 -23.89
C ASP A 271 -28.25 4.87 -23.66
N ILE A 272 -27.22 5.66 -23.38
CA ILE A 272 -27.38 7.10 -23.13
C ILE A 272 -27.88 7.88 -24.36
N ALA A 273 -27.74 7.32 -25.57
CA ALA A 273 -28.19 7.97 -26.80
C ALA A 273 -29.70 7.79 -27.02
N ALA A 274 -30.34 6.89 -26.28
CA ALA A 274 -31.78 6.75 -26.27
C ALA A 274 -32.47 8.01 -25.71
N ALA A 275 -33.78 8.14 -25.97
CA ALA A 275 -34.57 9.21 -25.36
C ALA A 275 -34.51 9.07 -23.83
N PRO A 276 -34.46 10.18 -23.07
CA PRO A 276 -34.51 10.13 -21.62
C PRO A 276 -35.71 9.31 -21.15
N ILE A 277 -35.51 8.48 -20.12
CA ILE A 277 -36.59 7.75 -19.45
C ILE A 277 -37.67 8.74 -19.03
N ARG A 278 -37.23 9.89 -18.51
CA ARG A 278 -38.05 11.05 -18.15
C ARG A 278 -37.20 12.30 -17.99
N THR A 279 -37.88 13.43 -17.91
CA THR A 279 -37.30 14.72 -17.53
C THR A 279 -38.08 15.27 -16.35
N LEU A 280 -37.39 15.57 -15.26
CA LEU A 280 -37.97 16.18 -14.07
C LEU A 280 -37.89 17.70 -14.21
N ALA A 281 -39.01 18.38 -13.97
CA ALA A 281 -39.02 19.82 -13.81
C ALA A 281 -38.44 20.18 -12.44
N ALA A 282 -37.47 21.09 -12.42
CA ALA A 282 -36.79 21.57 -11.22
C ALA A 282 -37.00 23.09 -11.06
N PRO A 283 -38.24 23.54 -10.74
CA PRO A 283 -38.56 24.95 -10.63
C PRO A 283 -37.76 25.62 -9.50
N GLY A 284 -37.26 26.82 -9.74
CA GLY A 284 -36.45 27.58 -8.76
C GLY A 284 -34.99 27.12 -8.64
N ILE A 285 -34.58 26.12 -9.41
CA ILE A 285 -33.18 25.73 -9.56
C ILE A 285 -32.61 26.49 -10.75
N GLY A 286 -31.67 27.42 -10.48
CA GLY A 286 -31.01 28.24 -11.49
C GLY A 286 -29.61 27.74 -11.84
N GLU A 287 -28.64 28.64 -11.85
CA GLU A 287 -27.27 28.32 -12.29
C GLU A 287 -26.43 27.66 -11.20
N THR A 288 -26.70 27.94 -9.93
CA THR A 288 -25.88 27.48 -8.81
C THR A 288 -26.61 26.39 -8.02
N ALA A 289 -26.47 25.15 -8.49
CA ALA A 289 -27.10 23.99 -7.88
C ALA A 289 -26.15 22.78 -7.83
N PHE A 290 -26.34 21.95 -6.80
CA PHE A 290 -25.55 20.77 -6.54
C PHE A 290 -26.46 19.56 -6.52
N MET A 291 -26.14 18.54 -7.31
CA MET A 291 -26.93 17.32 -7.45
C MET A 291 -26.07 16.11 -7.10
N THR A 292 -26.59 15.22 -6.26
CA THR A 292 -25.92 13.96 -5.93
C THR A 292 -26.92 12.89 -5.48
N PHE A 293 -26.56 11.63 -5.63
CA PHE A 293 -27.28 10.54 -4.98
C PHE A 293 -26.79 10.38 -3.54
N LEU A 294 -27.74 10.16 -2.64
CA LEU A 294 -27.50 9.85 -1.23
C LEU A 294 -27.18 8.36 -1.08
N GLY A 295 -26.55 7.98 0.04
CA GLY A 295 -26.13 6.60 0.30
C GLY A 295 -27.29 5.58 0.37
N ASP A 296 -28.53 6.06 0.44
CA ASP A 296 -29.76 5.25 0.44
C ASP A 296 -30.48 5.22 -0.92
N GLY A 297 -29.88 5.76 -1.98
CA GLY A 297 -30.43 5.74 -3.33
C GLY A 297 -31.33 6.92 -3.69
N ARG A 298 -31.62 7.81 -2.74
CA ARG A 298 -32.42 9.03 -3.00
C ARG A 298 -31.61 10.11 -3.72
N LEU A 299 -32.29 10.89 -4.56
CA LEU A 299 -31.67 12.02 -5.25
C LEU A 299 -31.81 13.30 -4.41
N ALA A 300 -30.69 13.97 -4.15
CA ALA A 300 -30.66 15.27 -3.49
C ALA A 300 -30.20 16.37 -4.47
N VAL A 301 -30.95 17.47 -4.51
CA VAL A 301 -30.57 18.69 -5.24
C VAL A 301 -30.66 19.89 -4.31
N ALA A 302 -29.55 20.55 -4.06
CA ALA A 302 -29.47 21.77 -3.28
C ALA A 302 -29.29 22.98 -4.21
N SER A 303 -30.14 23.99 -4.06
CA SER A 303 -30.09 25.23 -4.86
C SER A 303 -29.67 26.42 -3.99
N ALA A 304 -28.69 27.18 -4.46
CA ALA A 304 -28.30 28.43 -3.83
C ALA A 304 -29.27 29.57 -4.17
N ASP A 305 -29.99 29.47 -5.29
CA ASP A 305 -30.87 30.53 -5.80
C ASP A 305 -32.13 30.72 -4.92
N ASP A 306 -32.68 29.63 -4.41
CA ASP A 306 -33.89 29.61 -3.57
C ASP A 306 -33.66 29.05 -2.16
N ALA A 307 -32.40 28.78 -1.79
CA ALA A 307 -31.97 28.24 -0.51
C ALA A 307 -32.77 26.99 -0.07
N THR A 308 -33.08 26.10 -1.02
CA THR A 308 -33.87 24.89 -0.76
C THR A 308 -33.08 23.63 -1.16
N LEU A 309 -33.14 22.62 -0.30
CA LEU A 309 -32.75 21.24 -0.59
C LEU A 309 -33.99 20.44 -0.96
N ARG A 310 -33.95 19.81 -2.13
CA ARG A 310 -35.01 18.93 -2.65
C ARG A 310 -34.51 17.50 -2.64
N VAL A 311 -35.23 16.62 -1.95
CA VAL A 311 -34.91 15.19 -1.86
C VAL A 311 -36.04 14.38 -2.48
N TRP A 312 -35.79 13.80 -3.66
CA TRP A 312 -36.68 12.82 -4.28
C TRP A 312 -36.44 11.44 -3.66
N ASP A 313 -37.44 10.57 -3.76
CA ASP A 313 -37.30 9.20 -3.31
C ASP A 313 -36.43 8.37 -4.28
N ASP A 314 -36.23 7.10 -3.98
CA ASP A 314 -35.49 6.15 -4.84
C ASP A 314 -36.22 5.83 -6.16
N ASP A 315 -37.44 6.34 -6.35
CA ASP A 315 -38.32 6.11 -7.50
C ASP A 315 -37.99 6.95 -8.74
N VAL A 316 -37.01 7.85 -8.67
CA VAL A 316 -36.61 8.72 -9.80
C VAL A 316 -36.20 7.91 -11.04
N GLY A 317 -35.62 6.73 -10.84
CA GLY A 317 -35.24 5.80 -11.91
C GLY A 317 -36.37 4.89 -12.41
N ALA A 318 -37.56 4.95 -11.83
CA ALA A 318 -38.66 4.03 -12.09
C ALA A 318 -39.52 4.41 -13.32
N ALA A 319 -40.31 3.44 -13.79
CA ALA A 319 -41.21 3.62 -14.93
C ALA A 319 -42.41 4.54 -14.62
N ALA A 320 -42.81 4.66 -13.35
CA ALA A 320 -43.85 5.59 -12.91
C ALA A 320 -43.27 6.99 -12.65
N ASP A 321 -44.12 8.02 -12.70
CA ASP A 321 -43.69 9.37 -12.32
C ASP A 321 -43.30 9.41 -10.85
N PRO A 322 -42.13 9.97 -10.51
CA PRO A 322 -41.67 9.98 -9.13
C PRO A 322 -42.57 10.87 -8.26
N ALA A 323 -42.61 10.57 -6.96
CA ALA A 323 -43.24 11.45 -6.00
C ALA A 323 -42.61 12.87 -6.02
N ALA A 324 -43.38 13.87 -5.59
CA ALA A 324 -42.85 15.21 -5.39
C ALA A 324 -41.73 15.18 -4.34
N PRO A 325 -40.63 15.94 -4.53
CA PRO A 325 -39.53 15.92 -3.59
C PRO A 325 -39.93 16.50 -2.24
N ASN A 326 -39.27 16.04 -1.19
CA ASN A 326 -39.28 16.70 0.10
C ASN A 326 -38.47 17.99 -0.01
N GLU A 327 -39.08 19.14 0.28
CA GLU A 327 -38.42 20.44 0.28
C GLU A 327 -38.00 20.82 1.70
N ILE A 328 -36.71 21.09 1.88
CA ILE A 328 -36.09 21.43 3.16
C ILE A 328 -35.43 22.78 3.01
N ALA A 329 -35.85 23.76 3.82
CA ALA A 329 -35.25 25.09 3.82
C ALA A 329 -33.82 25.03 4.38
N LEU A 330 -32.86 25.57 3.65
CA LEU A 330 -31.46 25.65 4.07
C LEU A 330 -31.24 26.86 4.97
N PRO A 331 -30.42 26.74 6.02
CA PRO A 331 -30.17 27.84 6.95
C PRO A 331 -29.28 28.95 6.37
N ASN A 332 -28.50 28.63 5.32
CA ASN A 332 -27.42 29.46 4.78
C ASN A 332 -27.24 29.19 3.27
N THR A 333 -26.41 29.98 2.59
CA THR A 333 -26.17 29.86 1.15
C THR A 333 -25.31 28.63 0.86
N ILE A 334 -25.87 27.65 0.15
CA ILE A 334 -25.17 26.39 -0.16
C ILE A 334 -23.98 26.63 -1.10
N ALA A 335 -22.84 26.04 -0.75
CA ALA A 335 -21.62 26.03 -1.55
C ALA A 335 -21.25 24.63 -2.04
N GLY A 336 -21.91 23.60 -1.51
CA GLY A 336 -21.89 22.26 -2.07
C GLY A 336 -22.53 21.23 -1.15
N LEU A 337 -22.64 20.02 -1.68
CA LEU A 337 -23.29 18.87 -1.07
C LEU A 337 -22.42 17.65 -1.35
N ALA A 338 -22.14 16.86 -0.31
CA ALA A 338 -21.39 15.62 -0.42
C ALA A 338 -22.12 14.47 0.31
N PRO A 339 -22.31 13.31 -0.32
CA PRO A 339 -22.83 12.13 0.38
C PRO A 339 -21.83 11.66 1.44
N GLY A 340 -22.32 11.19 2.58
CA GLY A 340 -21.49 10.57 3.61
C GLY A 340 -21.03 9.18 3.19
N ALA A 341 -19.77 8.84 3.49
CA ALA A 341 -19.21 7.54 3.14
C ALA A 341 -19.79 6.40 4.00
N GLY A 342 -20.21 6.70 5.23
CA GLY A 342 -20.87 5.77 6.14
C GLY A 342 -22.35 5.52 5.85
N GLY A 343 -22.95 6.18 4.84
CA GLY A 343 -24.31 5.92 4.37
C GLY A 343 -25.47 6.41 5.27
N GLY A 344 -25.20 6.90 6.49
CA GLY A 344 -26.25 7.42 7.40
C GLY A 344 -26.57 8.91 7.24
N PHE A 345 -25.63 9.67 6.65
CA PHE A 345 -25.70 11.12 6.56
C PHE A 345 -25.23 11.64 5.20
N ALA A 346 -25.61 12.88 4.88
CA ALA A 346 -24.98 13.69 3.85
C ALA A 346 -24.60 15.06 4.43
N TYR A 347 -23.57 15.70 3.88
CA TYR A 347 -23.02 16.93 4.43
C TYR A 347 -23.22 18.09 3.46
N LEU A 348 -23.70 19.20 4.01
CA LEU A 348 -23.93 20.46 3.31
C LEU A 348 -22.96 21.49 3.86
N HIS A 349 -22.25 22.17 2.97
CA HIS A 349 -21.32 23.25 3.32
C HIS A 349 -21.76 24.58 2.70
N TYR A 350 -21.45 25.68 3.41
CA TYR A 350 -22.01 27.00 3.13
C TYR A 350 -20.91 28.03 2.82
N SER A 351 -21.20 28.93 1.89
CA SER A 351 -20.27 30.00 1.47
C SER A 351 -20.31 31.23 2.38
N ASP A 352 -21.31 31.33 3.27
CA ASP A 352 -21.58 32.50 4.12
C ASP A 352 -21.63 32.19 5.62
N ALA A 353 -21.37 30.94 6.03
CA ALA A 353 -21.41 30.51 7.43
C ALA A 353 -20.20 29.67 7.85
N GLY A 354 -19.73 29.89 9.09
CA GLY A 354 -18.70 29.06 9.75
C GLY A 354 -19.29 27.79 10.37
N ALA A 355 -20.16 27.11 9.64
CA ALA A 355 -20.84 25.89 10.06
C ALA A 355 -21.15 25.02 8.85
N LEU A 356 -21.43 23.76 9.10
CA LEU A 356 -21.95 22.79 8.13
C LEU A 356 -23.32 22.31 8.59
N SER A 357 -24.02 21.55 7.77
CA SER A 357 -25.15 20.75 8.24
C SER A 357 -25.01 19.30 7.80
N ALA A 358 -25.36 18.38 8.70
CA ALA A 358 -25.52 16.97 8.37
C ALA A 358 -27.01 16.68 8.15
N LEU A 359 -27.38 16.25 6.95
CA LEU A 359 -28.70 15.69 6.66
C LEU A 359 -28.73 14.24 7.15
N ARG A 360 -29.56 13.95 8.15
CA ARG A 360 -29.81 12.58 8.58
C ARG A 360 -30.70 11.89 7.56
N LEU A 361 -30.26 10.77 7.02
CA LEU A 361 -31.02 10.09 5.97
C LEU A 361 -32.29 9.41 6.51
N SER A 362 -32.28 8.91 7.75
CA SER A 362 -33.45 8.20 8.30
C SER A 362 -34.72 9.05 8.46
N ASP A 363 -34.59 10.37 8.63
CA ASP A 363 -35.73 11.27 8.87
C ASP A 363 -35.67 12.61 8.12
N LEU A 364 -34.63 12.81 7.29
CA LEU A 364 -34.36 14.05 6.55
C LEU A 364 -34.22 15.30 7.42
N SER A 365 -33.86 15.15 8.70
CA SER A 365 -33.58 16.29 9.57
C SER A 365 -32.18 16.87 9.30
N LEU A 366 -32.08 18.20 9.31
CA LEU A 366 -30.80 18.91 9.27
C LEU A 366 -30.26 19.09 10.68
N ILE A 367 -29.04 18.62 10.90
CA ILE A 367 -28.29 18.75 12.14
C ILE A 367 -27.21 19.83 11.94
N ASP A 368 -27.22 20.85 12.79
CA ASP A 368 -26.19 21.89 12.78
C ASP A 368 -24.83 21.35 13.25
N MET A 369 -23.77 21.68 12.51
CA MET A 369 -22.41 21.18 12.69
C MET A 369 -21.45 22.38 12.74
N PRO A 370 -21.31 23.07 13.87
CA PRO A 370 -20.52 24.30 13.97
C PRO A 370 -19.02 24.04 13.82
N LEU A 371 -18.31 24.90 13.07
CA LEU A 371 -16.85 24.91 13.06
C LEU A 371 -16.33 25.70 14.27
N ALA A 372 -15.11 25.36 14.71
CA ALA A 372 -14.46 26.07 15.81
C ALA A 372 -14.21 27.56 15.51
N ASP A 373 -14.02 27.90 14.23
CA ASP A 373 -13.83 29.26 13.75
C ASP A 373 -15.06 29.73 12.97
N ALA A 374 -15.80 30.68 13.54
CA ALA A 374 -16.99 31.26 12.91
C ALA A 374 -16.67 32.11 11.65
N GLY A 375 -15.40 32.46 11.45
CA GLY A 375 -14.89 33.16 10.27
C GLY A 375 -14.67 32.24 9.06
N SER A 376 -14.57 30.92 9.27
CA SER A 376 -14.33 29.96 8.18
C SER A 376 -15.44 30.01 7.13
N ARG A 377 -15.07 29.90 5.85
CA ARG A 377 -15.98 29.82 4.70
C ARG A 377 -15.53 28.68 3.82
N ILE A 378 -16.31 27.60 3.82
CA ILE A 378 -15.93 26.37 3.15
C ILE A 378 -16.35 26.48 1.69
N ALA A 379 -15.38 26.51 0.78
CA ALA A 379 -15.64 26.56 -0.66
C ALA A 379 -15.83 25.15 -1.24
N ARG A 380 -15.06 24.18 -0.75
CA ARG A 380 -15.12 22.78 -1.19
C ARG A 380 -15.03 21.84 0.00
N ALA A 381 -15.74 20.73 -0.10
CA ALA A 381 -15.66 19.64 0.84
C ALA A 381 -15.53 18.32 0.08
N ALA A 382 -14.72 17.41 0.61
CA ALA A 382 -14.68 16.02 0.21
C ALA A 382 -14.94 15.15 1.44
N VAL A 383 -15.52 13.97 1.24
CA VAL A 383 -15.85 13.04 2.33
C VAL A 383 -15.29 11.66 1.98
N THR A 384 -14.70 11.00 2.98
CA THR A 384 -14.25 9.61 2.89
C THR A 384 -14.52 8.91 4.22
N LEU A 385 -14.36 7.59 4.28
CA LEU A 385 -14.46 6.84 5.51
C LEU A 385 -13.07 6.68 6.14
N HIS A 386 -12.93 7.00 7.42
CA HIS A 386 -11.70 6.79 8.18
C HIS A 386 -12.03 6.36 9.61
N ASP A 387 -11.44 5.26 10.08
CA ASP A 387 -11.68 4.69 11.42
C ASP A 387 -13.18 4.50 11.76
N GLY A 388 -14.00 4.16 10.76
CA GLY A 388 -15.43 3.92 10.93
C GLY A 388 -16.30 5.17 11.08
N ALA A 389 -15.73 6.38 10.87
CA ALA A 389 -16.46 7.63 10.83
C ALA A 389 -16.22 8.37 9.50
N ASP A 390 -17.14 9.26 9.14
CA ASP A 390 -16.95 10.13 7.98
C ASP A 390 -15.84 11.15 8.30
N LEU A 391 -14.78 11.14 7.49
CA LEU A 391 -13.72 12.13 7.51
C LEU A 391 -13.99 13.17 6.41
N LEU A 392 -14.12 14.42 6.83
CA LEU A 392 -14.39 15.55 5.96
C LEU A 392 -13.08 16.33 5.76
N ALA A 393 -12.71 16.55 4.50
CA ALA A 393 -11.73 17.57 4.14
C ALA A 393 -12.47 18.84 3.74
N LEU A 394 -12.30 19.90 4.52
CA LEU A 394 -12.95 21.19 4.31
C LEU A 394 -11.90 22.20 3.84
N VAL A 395 -12.07 22.72 2.63
CA VAL A 395 -11.19 23.76 2.08
C VAL A 395 -11.78 25.11 2.44
N ASP A 396 -11.16 25.77 3.43
CA ASP A 396 -11.56 27.06 4.00
C ASP A 396 -10.92 28.18 3.19
N GLU A 397 -11.68 28.76 2.28
CA GLU A 397 -11.22 29.82 1.38
C GLU A 397 -10.91 31.11 2.13
N ALA A 398 -11.74 31.46 3.13
CA ALA A 398 -11.51 32.66 3.94
C ALA A 398 -10.28 32.54 4.86
N GLY A 399 -9.99 31.31 5.32
CA GLY A 399 -8.85 31.01 6.17
C GLY A 399 -7.58 30.59 5.42
N GLU A 400 -7.62 30.48 4.09
CA GLU A 400 -6.52 30.02 3.21
C GLU A 400 -5.91 28.66 3.64
N ARG A 401 -6.75 27.74 4.12
CA ARG A 401 -6.33 26.51 4.79
C ARG A 401 -7.25 25.31 4.55
N ILE A 402 -6.77 24.11 4.87
CA ILE A 402 -7.56 22.88 4.85
C ILE A 402 -7.77 22.39 6.28
N LEU A 403 -9.00 22.01 6.59
CA LEU A 403 -9.41 21.45 7.86
C LEU A 403 -9.86 20.00 7.65
N LEU A 404 -9.16 19.03 8.25
CA LEU A 404 -9.66 17.66 8.36
C LEU A 404 -10.51 17.50 9.63
N ARG A 405 -11.74 16.98 9.48
CA ARG A 405 -12.69 16.81 10.57
C ARG A 405 -13.34 15.43 10.54
N ALA A 406 -13.28 14.69 11.64
CA ALA A 406 -14.10 13.50 11.83
C ALA A 406 -15.51 13.93 12.25
N ALA A 407 -16.54 13.51 11.51
CA ALA A 407 -17.92 13.84 11.78
C ALA A 407 -18.61 12.78 12.65
N THR A 408 -19.27 13.26 13.69
CA THR A 408 -20.16 12.48 14.56
C THR A 408 -21.47 13.26 14.78
N PRO A 409 -22.36 13.35 13.77
CA PRO A 409 -23.55 14.21 13.83
C PRO A 409 -24.45 13.95 15.06
N ASP A 410 -24.46 12.71 15.55
CA ASP A 410 -25.26 12.28 16.70
C ASP A 410 -24.68 12.63 18.07
N ALA A 411 -23.52 13.28 18.11
CA ALA A 411 -22.94 13.73 19.37
C ALA A 411 -23.91 14.69 20.09
N ALA A 412 -24.08 14.46 21.40
CA ALA A 412 -25.03 15.20 22.23
C ALA A 412 -24.68 16.69 22.33
N SER A 413 -23.40 17.03 22.26
CA SER A 413 -22.88 18.39 22.30
C SER A 413 -22.52 18.84 20.88
N ALA A 414 -22.99 20.03 20.45
CA ALA A 414 -22.75 20.52 19.10
C ALA A 414 -21.25 20.66 18.72
N PRO A 415 -20.34 21.13 19.60
CA PRO A 415 -18.90 21.16 19.33
C PRO A 415 -18.27 19.79 19.11
N ASP A 416 -18.83 18.73 19.70
CA ASP A 416 -18.25 17.38 19.62
C ASP A 416 -18.58 16.70 18.28
N ARG A 417 -19.54 17.25 17.52
CA ARG A 417 -19.98 16.69 16.24
C ARG A 417 -18.94 16.79 15.13
N LEU A 418 -17.95 17.69 15.26
CA LEU A 418 -16.81 17.81 14.37
C LEU A 418 -15.53 17.83 15.18
N SER A 419 -14.79 16.71 15.16
CA SER A 419 -13.51 16.59 15.87
C SER A 419 -12.36 16.85 14.91
N ALA A 420 -11.35 17.61 15.35
CA ALA A 420 -10.15 17.88 14.54
C ALA A 420 -9.30 16.62 14.33
N VAL A 421 -8.84 16.41 13.10
CA VAL A 421 -7.92 15.32 12.72
C VAL A 421 -6.64 15.96 12.18
N GLY A 422 -5.59 15.97 12.99
CA GLY A 422 -4.35 16.70 12.67
C GLY A 422 -4.51 18.23 12.75
N ASP A 423 -3.39 18.92 12.54
CA ASP A 423 -3.36 20.40 12.52
C ASP A 423 -3.92 20.96 11.20
N PRO A 424 -4.47 22.19 11.18
CA PRO A 424 -4.84 22.86 9.93
C PRO A 424 -3.68 22.93 8.94
N VAL A 425 -3.94 22.64 7.66
CA VAL A 425 -2.92 22.77 6.61
C VAL A 425 -3.02 24.14 5.99
N GLU A 426 -2.03 24.97 6.28
CA GLU A 426 -1.91 26.34 5.78
C GLU A 426 -1.32 26.37 4.36
N GLY A 427 -1.43 27.51 3.67
CA GLY A 427 -0.78 27.73 2.36
C GLY A 427 -1.64 27.31 1.16
N VAL A 428 -2.95 27.46 1.29
CA VAL A 428 -3.96 27.25 0.24
C VAL A 428 -4.66 28.57 -0.05
N ALA A 429 -3.90 29.55 -0.52
CA ALA A 429 -4.39 30.90 -0.78
C ALA A 429 -5.14 31.05 -2.13
N ASP A 430 -5.06 30.04 -2.98
CA ASP A 430 -5.68 30.03 -4.30
C ASP A 430 -7.14 29.54 -4.22
N THR A 431 -7.97 29.95 -5.19
CA THR A 431 -9.41 29.68 -5.21
C THR A 431 -9.68 28.17 -5.38
N PRO A 432 -10.38 27.50 -4.45
CA PRO A 432 -10.66 26.07 -4.57
C PRO A 432 -11.72 25.77 -5.64
N LEU A 433 -11.35 24.98 -6.65
CA LEU A 433 -12.24 24.59 -7.74
C LEU A 433 -12.87 23.21 -7.53
N ALA A 434 -12.11 22.24 -7.03
CA ALA A 434 -12.59 20.91 -6.71
C ALA A 434 -11.66 20.21 -5.70
N ALA A 435 -12.20 19.24 -4.97
CA ALA A 435 -11.46 18.41 -4.03
C ALA A 435 -12.01 16.98 -4.05
N ALA A 436 -11.14 15.97 -4.03
CA ALA A 436 -11.55 14.57 -3.86
C ALA A 436 -10.50 13.77 -3.11
N PHE A 437 -10.95 12.76 -2.36
CA PHE A 437 -10.06 11.79 -1.72
C PHE A 437 -9.68 10.67 -2.69
N SER A 438 -8.48 10.09 -2.53
CA SER A 438 -8.15 8.77 -3.09
C SER A 438 -9.10 7.70 -2.55
N ASP A 439 -9.12 6.53 -3.18
CA ASP A 439 -9.76 5.40 -2.54
C ASP A 439 -9.03 5.09 -1.21
N GLY A 440 -9.81 4.73 -0.18
CA GLY A 440 -9.31 4.57 1.20
C GLY A 440 -8.94 5.87 1.94
N GLY A 441 -9.01 7.06 1.32
CA GLY A 441 -8.87 8.34 2.02
C GLY A 441 -7.46 8.72 2.45
N ASN A 442 -6.41 8.09 1.91
CA ASN A 442 -5.02 8.37 2.27
C ASN A 442 -4.47 9.67 1.66
N TRP A 443 -5.06 10.09 0.54
CA TRP A 443 -4.68 11.29 -0.19
C TRP A 443 -5.89 12.17 -0.46
N LEU A 444 -5.67 13.48 -0.47
CA LEU A 444 -6.64 14.48 -0.90
C LEU A 444 -6.05 15.25 -2.09
N TYR A 445 -6.75 15.23 -3.22
CA TYR A 445 -6.40 15.95 -4.44
C TYR A 445 -7.21 17.24 -4.50
N LEU A 446 -6.53 18.35 -4.77
CA LEU A 446 -7.10 19.68 -4.81
C LEU A 446 -6.82 20.30 -6.17
N LEU A 447 -7.86 20.83 -6.79
CA LEU A 447 -7.74 21.70 -7.96
C LEU A 447 -7.96 23.14 -7.50
N LEU A 448 -6.98 24.00 -7.76
CA LEU A 448 -6.98 25.39 -7.35
C LEU A 448 -6.79 26.31 -8.56
N ALA A 449 -7.38 27.49 -8.53
CA ALA A 449 -7.13 28.57 -9.48
C ALA A 449 -6.43 29.74 -8.80
N THR A 450 -5.32 30.18 -9.38
CA THR A 450 -4.61 31.36 -8.91
C THR A 450 -5.40 32.63 -9.23
N ALA A 451 -5.04 33.73 -8.58
CA ALA A 451 -5.66 35.04 -8.87
C ALA A 451 -5.48 35.50 -10.34
N THR A 452 -4.51 34.95 -11.08
CA THR A 452 -4.31 35.23 -12.51
C THR A 452 -5.11 34.31 -13.44
N GLY A 453 -5.87 33.35 -12.89
CA GLY A 453 -6.68 32.40 -13.64
C GLY A 453 -5.91 31.14 -14.08
N GLU A 454 -4.66 30.98 -13.66
CA GLU A 454 -3.92 29.73 -13.90
C GLU A 454 -4.40 28.66 -12.93
N THR A 455 -4.53 27.44 -13.41
CA THR A 455 -5.02 26.31 -12.62
C THR A 455 -3.88 25.37 -12.26
N GLN A 456 -3.97 24.78 -11.08
CA GLN A 456 -2.95 23.89 -10.55
C GLN A 456 -3.58 22.81 -9.66
N LEU A 457 -2.91 21.67 -9.61
CA LEU A 457 -3.18 20.59 -8.69
C LEU A 457 -2.26 20.70 -7.47
N ARG A 458 -2.81 20.39 -6.30
CA ARG A 458 -2.09 20.20 -5.04
C ARG A 458 -2.56 18.90 -4.40
N LEU A 459 -1.64 18.12 -3.86
CA LEU A 459 -1.94 16.85 -3.22
C LEU A 459 -1.57 16.90 -1.74
N LEU A 460 -2.46 16.47 -0.88
CA LEU A 460 -2.28 16.40 0.57
C LEU A 460 -2.23 14.93 1.00
N SER A 461 -1.21 14.58 1.79
CA SER A 461 -1.11 13.26 2.42
C SER A 461 -1.84 13.27 3.76
N VAL A 462 -2.99 12.60 3.82
CA VAL A 462 -3.85 12.52 5.00
C VAL A 462 -3.15 11.71 6.09
N SER A 463 -2.54 10.59 5.70
CA SER A 463 -1.75 9.75 6.62
C SER A 463 -0.63 10.52 7.30
N ARG A 464 0.15 11.31 6.54
CA ARG A 464 1.25 12.10 7.12
C ARG A 464 0.73 13.22 8.01
N LEU A 465 -0.41 13.83 7.67
CA LEU A 465 -1.05 14.84 8.51
C LEU A 465 -1.47 14.25 9.86
N ILE A 466 -2.12 13.08 9.86
CA ILE A 466 -2.51 12.36 11.07
C ILE A 466 -1.29 12.00 11.93
N LEU A 467 -0.19 11.62 11.29
CA LEU A 467 1.07 11.28 11.96
C LEU A 467 1.93 12.50 12.36
N GLY A 468 1.53 13.72 12.01
CA GLY A 468 2.30 14.94 12.26
C GLY A 468 3.65 15.00 11.50
N GLN A 469 3.72 14.41 10.31
CA GLN A 469 4.95 14.24 9.52
C GLN A 469 5.03 15.19 8.32
N PRO A 470 5.77 16.32 8.39
CA PRO A 470 5.97 17.18 7.24
C PRO A 470 6.89 16.52 6.16
N PRO A 471 6.81 16.97 4.89
CA PRO A 471 5.75 17.82 4.34
C PRO A 471 4.42 17.05 4.24
N VAL A 472 3.30 17.77 4.33
CA VAL A 472 1.93 17.20 4.21
C VAL A 472 1.23 17.59 2.91
N LEU A 473 1.69 18.65 2.23
CA LEU A 473 1.09 19.21 1.02
C LEU A 473 2.16 19.32 -0.07
N SER A 474 1.82 18.94 -1.30
CA SER A 474 2.73 18.97 -2.45
C SER A 474 3.08 20.40 -2.86
N GLY A 475 4.12 20.53 -3.70
CA GLY A 475 4.28 21.72 -4.56
C GLY A 475 3.15 21.82 -5.59
N ALA A 476 3.07 22.95 -6.28
CA ALA A 476 2.13 23.16 -7.38
C ALA A 476 2.43 22.23 -8.56
N ILE A 477 1.40 21.54 -9.05
CA ILE A 477 1.46 20.68 -10.23
C ILE A 477 0.60 21.35 -11.31
N PRO A 478 1.14 21.65 -12.51
CA PRO A 478 0.39 22.34 -13.55
C PRO A 478 -0.91 21.61 -13.94
N ALA A 479 -2.02 22.34 -13.99
CA ALA A 479 -3.30 21.86 -14.50
C ALA A 479 -3.66 22.54 -15.84
N PRO A 480 -4.61 22.00 -16.62
CA PRO A 480 -5.06 22.63 -17.86
C PRO A 480 -5.80 23.94 -17.53
N PRO A 481 -5.65 25.01 -18.35
CA PRO A 481 -6.34 26.28 -18.11
C PRO A 481 -7.86 26.11 -18.12
N ASP A 482 -8.57 26.90 -17.28
CA ASP A 482 -10.02 26.75 -17.06
C ASP A 482 -10.44 25.32 -16.69
N ALA A 483 -9.63 24.64 -15.87
CA ALA A 483 -10.02 23.38 -15.24
C ALA A 483 -11.20 23.58 -14.28
N ARG A 484 -12.11 22.60 -14.21
CA ARG A 484 -13.42 22.77 -13.56
C ARG A 484 -13.75 21.72 -12.54
N ALA A 485 -13.58 20.46 -12.89
CA ALA A 485 -13.88 19.33 -12.02
C ALA A 485 -12.75 18.31 -12.07
N LEU A 486 -12.69 17.50 -11.03
CA LEU A 486 -11.74 16.40 -10.91
C LEU A 486 -12.45 15.12 -10.45
N ALA A 487 -11.97 13.96 -10.89
CA ALA A 487 -12.41 12.66 -10.38
C ALA A 487 -11.26 11.65 -10.44
N LEU A 488 -11.36 10.56 -9.69
CA LEU A 488 -10.38 9.49 -9.66
C LEU A 488 -10.94 8.19 -10.23
N THR A 489 -10.15 7.55 -11.08
CA THR A 489 -10.43 6.20 -11.61
C THR A 489 -9.46 5.19 -10.99
N GLY A 490 -9.89 4.59 -9.88
CA GLY A 490 -9.02 3.81 -9.00
C GLY A 490 -8.00 4.68 -8.27
N ASP A 491 -6.94 4.06 -7.74
CA ASP A 491 -5.91 4.78 -6.97
C ASP A 491 -4.91 5.55 -7.85
N ARG A 492 -4.68 5.11 -9.09
CA ARG A 492 -3.51 5.54 -9.88
C ARG A 492 -3.77 6.62 -10.91
N ARG A 493 -5.02 7.03 -11.13
CA ARG A 493 -5.39 7.92 -12.22
C ARG A 493 -6.34 9.03 -11.78
N LEU A 494 -5.91 10.27 -12.04
CA LEU A 494 -6.67 11.48 -11.77
C LEU A 494 -7.12 12.11 -13.10
N LEU A 495 -8.40 12.43 -13.19
CA LEU A 495 -9.03 13.02 -14.35
C LEU A 495 -9.43 14.46 -14.02
N VAL A 496 -9.15 15.39 -14.94
CA VAL A 496 -9.47 16.81 -14.78
C VAL A 496 -10.17 17.32 -16.04
N THR A 497 -11.40 17.81 -15.91
CA THR A 497 -12.10 18.49 -17.01
C THR A 497 -11.65 19.92 -17.11
N PHE A 498 -11.56 20.43 -18.34
CA PHE A 498 -11.28 21.83 -18.61
C PHE A 498 -12.00 22.29 -19.87
N ALA A 499 -12.42 23.55 -19.88
CA ALA A 499 -13.30 24.02 -20.94
C ALA A 499 -12.57 24.47 -22.20
N GLY A 500 -11.29 24.83 -22.07
CA GLY A 500 -10.50 25.42 -23.14
C GLY A 500 -10.81 26.90 -23.38
N ASP A 501 -10.20 27.47 -24.41
CA ASP A 501 -10.37 28.87 -24.76
C ASP A 501 -11.78 29.15 -25.34
N ALA A 502 -12.18 30.41 -25.23
CA ALA A 502 -13.38 30.90 -25.90
C ALA A 502 -13.36 30.58 -27.41
N PRO A 503 -14.52 30.34 -28.05
CA PRO A 503 -14.61 29.93 -29.45
C PRO A 503 -13.90 30.86 -30.45
N ASP A 504 -13.70 32.12 -30.08
CA ASP A 504 -13.11 33.19 -30.89
C ASP A 504 -11.61 33.46 -30.62
N ALA A 505 -10.96 32.70 -29.72
CA ALA A 505 -9.53 32.83 -29.43
C ALA A 505 -8.63 32.38 -30.61
N ASP A 506 -7.43 32.97 -30.74
CA ASP A 506 -6.43 32.61 -31.76
C ASP A 506 -4.99 32.69 -31.21
N PRO A 507 -4.23 31.58 -31.15
CA PRO A 507 -4.66 30.20 -31.45
C PRO A 507 -5.59 29.67 -30.36
N ARG A 508 -6.71 29.05 -30.77
CA ARG A 508 -7.67 28.42 -29.84
C ARG A 508 -7.13 27.10 -29.29
N VAL A 509 -7.08 26.95 -27.98
CA VAL A 509 -6.89 25.67 -27.29
C VAL A 509 -8.27 25.06 -27.00
N PRO A 510 -8.65 23.92 -27.60
CA PRO A 510 -9.92 23.26 -27.29
C PRO A 510 -9.91 22.71 -25.86
N GLY A 511 -11.09 22.60 -25.26
CA GLY A 511 -11.25 21.95 -23.96
C GLY A 511 -10.98 20.44 -23.99
N GLY A 512 -11.05 19.82 -22.82
CA GLY A 512 -10.94 18.37 -22.74
C GLY A 512 -10.98 17.78 -21.35
N LEU A 513 -10.61 16.51 -21.33
CA LEU A 513 -10.41 15.71 -20.15
C LEU A 513 -8.91 15.36 -20.11
N ALA A 514 -8.18 16.02 -19.22
CA ALA A 514 -6.78 15.74 -18.95
C ALA A 514 -6.67 14.55 -18.00
N GLU A 515 -5.77 13.63 -18.31
CA GLU A 515 -5.47 12.45 -17.53
C GLU A 515 -4.09 12.57 -16.92
N TYR A 516 -4.02 12.26 -15.62
CA TYR A 516 -2.81 12.27 -14.83
C TYR A 516 -2.57 10.89 -14.24
N ASP A 517 -1.40 10.32 -14.54
CA ASP A 517 -0.92 9.13 -13.85
C ASP A 517 -0.24 9.53 -12.54
N ILE A 518 -0.61 8.84 -11.47
CA ILE A 518 -0.06 9.03 -10.14
C ILE A 518 0.93 7.89 -9.88
N HIS A 519 2.17 8.27 -9.59
CA HIS A 519 3.25 7.35 -9.27
C HIS A 519 3.75 7.55 -7.83
N GLY A 520 3.99 6.44 -7.13
CA GLY A 520 4.55 6.46 -5.78
C GLY A 520 3.55 6.79 -4.66
N ASP A 521 2.25 6.92 -4.96
CA ASP A 521 1.20 7.11 -3.96
C ASP A 521 0.96 5.87 -3.08
N GLN A 522 1.38 4.69 -3.55
CA GLN A 522 1.38 3.45 -2.80
C GLN A 522 2.78 3.05 -2.34
N CYS A 523 2.89 2.59 -1.09
CA CYS A 523 4.14 2.09 -0.53
C CYS A 523 4.76 0.95 -1.35
N ILE A 524 3.95 0.18 -2.09
CA ILE A 524 4.39 -0.95 -2.92
C ILE A 524 5.19 -0.50 -4.15
N ASP A 525 4.89 0.67 -4.71
CA ASP A 525 5.56 1.20 -5.90
C ASP A 525 7.05 1.48 -5.65
N ARG A 526 7.45 1.67 -4.37
CA ARG A 526 8.86 1.76 -3.97
C ARG A 526 9.66 0.52 -4.32
N LEU A 527 9.05 -0.64 -4.54
CA LEU A 527 9.77 -1.82 -5.03
C LEU A 527 10.32 -1.61 -6.44
N ASN A 528 9.70 -0.76 -7.25
CA ASN A 528 10.15 -0.50 -8.63
C ASN A 528 11.45 0.29 -8.68
N THR A 529 11.85 0.98 -7.60
CA THR A 529 13.16 1.67 -7.53
C THR A 529 14.33 0.69 -7.58
N VAL A 530 14.10 -0.63 -7.47
CA VAL A 530 15.13 -1.66 -7.72
C VAL A 530 15.62 -1.66 -9.17
N LEU A 531 14.83 -1.10 -10.10
CA LEU A 531 15.17 -0.98 -11.52
C LEU A 531 16.04 0.26 -11.80
N ASP A 532 16.11 1.20 -10.87
CA ASP A 532 16.95 2.39 -10.99
C ASP A 532 18.44 1.99 -10.93
N PRO A 533 19.34 2.81 -11.52
CA PRO A 533 20.77 2.63 -11.32
C PRO A 533 21.11 2.53 -9.84
N CYS A 534 22.02 1.62 -9.48
CA CYS A 534 22.39 1.45 -8.08
C CYS A 534 22.88 2.78 -7.49
N PRO A 535 22.40 3.18 -6.29
CA PRO A 535 22.72 4.46 -5.71
C PRO A 535 24.23 4.57 -5.45
N THR A 536 24.83 5.69 -5.87
CA THR A 536 26.22 6.05 -5.58
C THR A 536 26.26 7.02 -4.40
N CYS A 537 27.27 6.94 -3.55
CA CYS A 537 27.42 7.88 -2.43
C CYS A 537 27.71 9.29 -2.97
N GLU A 538 26.84 10.25 -2.63
CA GLU A 538 27.02 11.67 -2.96
C GLU A 538 27.84 12.39 -1.88
N GLU A 539 28.35 13.60 -2.16
CA GLU A 539 29.15 14.37 -1.19
C GLU A 539 28.41 14.65 0.14
N ASN A 540 27.07 14.67 0.09
CA ASN A 540 26.21 14.92 1.25
C ASN A 540 25.75 13.64 1.99
N ASP A 541 26.11 12.45 1.52
CA ASP A 541 25.69 11.18 2.12
C ASP A 541 26.53 10.85 3.36
N VAL A 542 26.13 11.44 4.47
CA VAL A 542 26.75 11.27 5.78
C VAL A 542 25.80 10.65 6.79
N LEU A 543 26.34 9.84 7.71
CA LEU A 543 25.57 9.24 8.81
C LEU A 543 25.33 10.27 9.91
N VAL A 544 24.17 10.93 9.86
CA VAL A 544 23.71 11.82 10.94
C VAL A 544 23.27 10.97 12.14
N LEU A 545 23.77 11.30 13.33
CA LEU A 545 23.40 10.64 14.59
C LEU A 545 22.35 11.43 15.37
N ALA A 546 22.45 12.76 15.36
CA ALA A 546 21.48 13.68 15.95
C ALA A 546 21.57 15.07 15.31
N THR A 547 20.45 15.80 15.32
CA THR A 547 20.33 17.18 14.86
C THR A 547 19.92 18.10 16.03
N ILE A 548 20.45 19.31 16.04
CA ILE A 548 20.03 20.43 16.89
C ILE A 548 19.67 21.58 15.95
N ALA A 549 18.37 21.81 15.72
CA ALA A 549 17.89 22.71 14.66
C ALA A 549 18.05 24.22 14.96
N GLY A 550 18.15 24.58 16.24
CA GLY A 550 18.07 25.97 16.71
C GLY A 550 19.19 26.39 17.65
N TYR A 551 20.42 25.92 17.43
CA TYR A 551 21.56 26.20 18.30
C TYR A 551 22.07 27.63 18.15
N ARG A 552 22.28 28.32 19.26
CA ARG A 552 23.06 29.57 19.32
C ARG A 552 24.40 29.33 20.00
N TRP A 553 25.39 30.15 19.67
CA TRP A 553 26.72 30.02 20.25
C TRP A 553 26.65 30.06 21.80
N GLU A 554 27.28 29.07 22.46
CA GLU A 554 27.29 28.84 23.92
C GLU A 554 26.01 28.24 24.53
N ASP A 555 25.00 27.89 23.73
CA ASP A 555 23.83 27.18 24.25
C ASP A 555 24.19 25.79 24.81
N PRO A 556 23.52 25.33 25.89
CA PRO A 556 23.73 24.00 26.42
C PRO A 556 23.10 22.91 25.55
N PHE A 557 23.85 21.84 25.30
CA PHE A 557 23.37 20.60 24.68
C PHE A 557 22.61 19.76 25.71
N THR A 558 21.27 19.88 25.69
CA THR A 558 20.36 19.14 26.58
C THR A 558 19.53 18.13 25.79
N ASP A 559 19.01 17.10 26.46
CA ASP A 559 18.17 16.09 25.81
C ASP A 559 16.89 16.68 25.15
N ALA A 560 16.46 17.87 25.59
CA ALA A 560 15.32 18.57 25.00
C ALA A 560 15.59 19.18 23.62
N VAL A 561 16.86 19.51 23.33
CA VAL A 561 17.27 20.12 22.04
C VAL A 561 17.96 19.13 21.11
N ILE A 562 18.44 18.00 21.63
CA ILE A 562 19.09 16.94 20.86
C ILE A 562 18.01 16.03 20.25
N ASP A 563 17.79 16.18 18.94
CA ASP A 563 16.90 15.30 18.19
C ASP A 563 17.69 14.11 17.61
N ASN A 564 17.44 12.92 18.15
CA ASN A 564 18.07 11.67 17.71
C ASN A 564 17.38 11.01 16.50
N ARG A 565 16.32 11.62 15.96
CA ARG A 565 15.48 11.07 14.89
C ARG A 565 15.49 11.95 13.65
N ALA A 566 15.44 13.28 13.80
CA ALA A 566 15.53 14.19 12.69
C ALA A 566 16.78 13.91 11.83
N GLU A 567 16.59 13.77 10.52
CA GLU A 567 17.62 13.50 9.51
C GLU A 567 18.42 12.18 9.68
N ARG A 568 18.17 11.43 10.76
CA ARG A 568 18.88 10.18 11.03
C ARG A 568 18.33 9.05 10.18
N ARG A 569 19.18 8.53 9.29
CA ARG A 569 18.87 7.33 8.51
C ARG A 569 18.98 6.08 9.37
N LEU A 570 17.87 5.35 9.52
CA LEU A 570 17.82 4.08 10.23
C LEU A 570 17.97 2.92 9.26
N LEU A 571 18.70 1.90 9.69
CA LEU A 571 18.90 0.64 8.97
C LEU A 571 18.32 -0.50 9.84
N PRO A 572 16.99 -0.59 9.97
CA PRO A 572 16.37 -1.57 10.85
C PRO A 572 16.68 -3.00 10.38
N SER A 573 16.84 -3.92 11.33
CA SER A 573 17.01 -5.33 11.00
C SER A 573 15.70 -5.90 10.43
N THR A 574 15.80 -6.94 9.60
CA THR A 574 14.62 -7.66 9.10
C THR A 574 13.81 -8.28 10.24
N ALA A 575 14.44 -8.63 11.36
CA ALA A 575 13.76 -9.06 12.57
C ALA A 575 12.87 -7.94 13.16
N LEU A 576 13.41 -6.73 13.33
CA LEU A 576 12.63 -5.59 13.82
C LEU A 576 11.51 -5.21 12.86
N LEU A 577 11.75 -5.24 11.54
CA LEU A 577 10.71 -5.02 10.54
C LEU A 577 9.60 -6.08 10.65
N THR A 578 9.96 -7.35 10.88
CA THR A 578 8.98 -8.44 11.08
C THR A 578 8.16 -8.23 12.35
N GLU A 579 8.78 -7.81 13.44
CA GLU A 579 8.08 -7.49 14.70
C GLU A 579 7.09 -6.34 14.52
N ILE A 580 7.49 -5.27 13.81
CA ILE A 580 6.60 -4.14 13.49
C ILE A 580 5.41 -4.60 12.64
N LEU A 581 5.67 -5.37 11.57
CA LEU A 581 4.61 -5.90 10.70
C LEU A 581 3.65 -6.83 11.46
N THR A 582 4.18 -7.67 12.35
CA THR A 582 3.36 -8.56 13.20
C THR A 582 2.55 -7.78 14.22
N CYS A 583 3.11 -6.73 14.80
CA CYS A 583 2.41 -5.82 15.71
C CYS A 583 1.24 -5.11 14.99
N MET A 584 1.48 -4.61 13.78
CA MET A 584 0.44 -3.99 12.94
C MET A 584 -0.66 -4.99 12.58
N ALA A 585 -0.29 -6.22 12.20
CA ALA A 585 -1.27 -7.28 11.91
C ALA A 585 -2.07 -7.72 13.15
N GLY A 586 -1.47 -7.68 14.34
CA GLY A 586 -2.13 -8.01 15.61
C GLY A 586 -3.05 -6.92 16.17
N ALA A 587 -2.98 -5.69 15.66
CA ALA A 587 -3.82 -4.56 16.09
C ALA A 587 -5.18 -4.51 15.36
N GLY A 588 -5.42 -5.38 14.37
CA GLY A 588 -6.67 -5.49 13.64
C GLY A 588 -7.77 -6.25 14.40
N THR A 589 -8.27 -5.69 15.51
CA THR A 589 -9.60 -6.04 16.03
C THR A 589 -10.25 -4.78 16.58
N GLY A 590 -11.21 -4.22 15.84
CA GLY A 590 -12.21 -3.34 16.45
C GLY A 590 -12.85 -4.10 17.61
N GLN A 591 -12.88 -3.48 18.80
CA GLN A 591 -13.67 -4.04 19.89
C GLN A 591 -15.13 -4.12 19.42
N PRO A 592 -15.83 -5.25 19.61
CA PRO A 592 -17.28 -5.28 19.44
C PRO A 592 -17.89 -4.18 20.31
N GLY A 593 -18.67 -3.28 19.69
CA GLY A 593 -19.31 -2.19 20.40
C GLY A 593 -20.13 -2.71 21.58
N GLU A 594 -20.11 -1.98 22.71
CA GLU A 594 -20.94 -2.34 23.85
C GLU A 594 -22.42 -2.37 23.43
N PRO A 595 -23.19 -3.41 23.80
CA PRO A 595 -24.63 -3.45 23.56
C PRO A 595 -25.29 -2.20 24.11
N GLY A 596 -26.05 -1.51 23.26
CA GLY A 596 -26.75 -0.27 23.63
C GLY A 596 -27.65 -0.47 24.87
N PRO A 597 -27.81 0.56 25.72
CA PRO A 597 -28.64 0.46 26.91
C PRO A 597 -30.09 0.11 26.52
N PRO A 598 -30.77 -0.79 27.27
CA PRO A 598 -32.17 -1.11 27.03
C PRO A 598 -33.03 0.16 27.02
N GLY A 599 -33.89 0.29 26.00
CA GLY A 599 -34.78 1.45 25.88
C GLY A 599 -35.69 1.63 27.10
N PRO A 600 -36.06 2.88 27.45
CA PRO A 600 -36.90 3.14 28.61
C PRO A 600 -38.28 2.46 28.45
N PRO A 601 -38.84 1.84 29.51
CA PRO A 601 -40.16 1.24 29.44
C PRO A 601 -41.23 2.28 29.07
N GLY A 602 -42.09 1.93 28.12
CA GLY A 602 -43.23 2.77 27.73
C GLY A 602 -44.22 3.00 28.89
N PRO A 603 -45.00 4.09 28.85
CA PRO A 603 -45.97 4.39 29.90
C PRO A 603 -47.09 3.33 29.96
N PRO A 604 -47.56 2.92 31.15
CA PRO A 604 -48.60 1.90 31.27
C PRO A 604 -49.92 2.35 30.63
N GLY A 605 -50.45 1.54 29.70
CA GLY A 605 -51.81 1.65 29.19
C GLY A 605 -52.83 1.16 30.23
N ALA A 606 -54.06 1.67 30.15
CA ALA A 606 -55.15 1.31 31.05
C ALA A 606 -55.64 -0.14 30.80
N ASP A 607 -55.83 -0.90 31.89
CA ASP A 607 -56.21 -2.31 31.86
C ASP A 607 -57.57 -2.54 31.18
N GLY A 608 -57.56 -3.34 30.10
CA GLY A 608 -58.73 -3.93 29.47
C GLY A 608 -58.79 -5.44 29.74
N GLU A 609 -60.00 -5.99 29.85
CA GLU A 609 -60.27 -7.39 30.25
C GLU A 609 -59.51 -8.43 29.41
N ASP A 610 -58.93 -9.43 30.09
CA ASP A 610 -58.10 -10.49 29.52
C ASP A 610 -58.81 -11.26 28.39
N GLY A 611 -58.38 -11.02 27.16
CA GLY A 611 -58.63 -11.91 26.02
C GLY A 611 -57.73 -13.14 26.09
N GLN A 612 -58.19 -14.28 25.57
CA GLN A 612 -57.39 -15.50 25.47
C GLN A 612 -56.08 -15.22 24.72
N ASN A 613 -54.95 -15.66 25.29
CA ASN A 613 -53.63 -15.53 24.69
C ASN A 613 -53.65 -16.00 23.22
N GLY A 614 -53.38 -15.08 22.30
CA GLY A 614 -52.92 -15.44 20.96
C GLY A 614 -51.57 -16.16 21.07
N GLN A 615 -51.32 -17.09 20.16
CA GLN A 615 -50.02 -17.75 20.07
C GLN A 615 -48.92 -16.70 19.87
N ASN A 616 -47.80 -16.87 20.56
CA ASN A 616 -46.60 -16.05 20.34
C ASN A 616 -46.30 -15.98 18.84
N GLY A 617 -45.95 -14.80 18.35
CA GLY A 617 -45.37 -14.67 17.01
C GLY A 617 -44.12 -15.55 16.92
N GLN A 618 -43.92 -16.18 15.77
CA GLN A 618 -42.69 -16.94 15.52
C GLN A 618 -41.51 -15.98 15.67
N ASP A 619 -40.50 -16.40 16.42
CA ASP A 619 -39.19 -15.77 16.41
C ASP A 619 -38.73 -15.66 14.94
N GLY A 620 -38.09 -14.54 14.57
CA GLY A 620 -37.48 -14.42 13.25
C GLY A 620 -36.48 -15.55 13.06
N GLU A 621 -36.38 -16.10 11.85
CA GLU A 621 -35.41 -17.16 11.57
C GLU A 621 -34.01 -16.65 11.92
N ASP A 622 -33.28 -17.41 12.73
CA ASP A 622 -31.86 -17.19 12.96
C ASP A 622 -31.18 -17.07 11.59
N GLY A 623 -30.26 -16.11 11.43
CA GLY A 623 -29.46 -16.01 10.21
C GLY A 623 -28.80 -17.35 9.92
N GLN A 624 -28.78 -17.78 8.66
CA GLN A 624 -28.20 -19.07 8.28
C GLN A 624 -26.76 -19.14 8.80
N ASP A 625 -26.45 -20.17 9.60
CA ASP A 625 -25.09 -20.52 9.97
C ASP A 625 -24.24 -20.56 8.68
N GLY A 626 -23.05 -19.98 8.71
CA GLY A 626 -22.14 -20.01 7.56
C GLY A 626 -21.94 -21.46 7.08
N ALA A 627 -21.89 -21.64 5.76
CA ALA A 627 -21.73 -22.96 5.14
C ALA A 627 -20.56 -23.71 5.81
N GLY A 628 -20.87 -24.83 6.48
CA GLY A 628 -19.90 -25.57 7.29
C GLY A 628 -18.73 -26.12 6.47
N LEU A 629 -17.65 -26.50 7.17
CA LEU A 629 -16.46 -27.12 6.57
C LEU A 629 -16.83 -28.36 5.74
N ARG A 630 -16.29 -28.48 4.52
CA ARG A 630 -16.67 -29.48 3.52
C ARG A 630 -16.03 -30.85 3.77
N ASP A 631 -16.85 -31.88 3.93
CA ASP A 631 -16.40 -33.28 4.02
C ASP A 631 -16.62 -34.07 2.70
N ASP A 632 -17.02 -33.38 1.64
CA ASP A 632 -17.31 -33.92 0.31
C ASP A 632 -16.16 -33.76 -0.71
N LEU A 633 -15.02 -33.22 -0.28
CA LEU A 633 -13.85 -32.98 -1.13
C LEU A 633 -12.96 -34.23 -1.29
N PRO A 634 -12.32 -34.43 -2.46
CA PRO A 634 -11.26 -35.42 -2.61
C PRO A 634 -10.06 -35.06 -1.72
N ARG A 635 -9.50 -36.07 -1.04
CA ARG A 635 -8.37 -35.94 -0.11
C ARG A 635 -7.38 -37.07 -0.29
N ILE A 636 -6.13 -36.88 0.17
CA ILE A 636 -5.11 -37.92 0.16
C ILE A 636 -5.21 -38.75 1.45
N VAL A 637 -5.25 -40.07 1.29
CA VAL A 637 -5.42 -41.02 2.40
C VAL A 637 -4.20 -41.92 2.63
N GLY A 638 -3.21 -41.90 1.73
CA GLY A 638 -2.03 -42.73 1.90
C GLY A 638 -0.86 -42.41 0.96
N ILE A 639 0.34 -42.73 1.43
CA ILE A 639 1.61 -42.70 0.68
C ILE A 639 2.43 -43.96 1.01
N ASN A 640 3.26 -44.45 0.08
CA ASN A 640 4.07 -45.67 0.29
C ASN A 640 5.53 -45.41 0.73
N TRP A 641 5.86 -44.17 1.08
CA TRP A 641 7.16 -43.77 1.65
C TRP A 641 6.95 -43.11 3.03
N PRO A 642 8.01 -42.99 3.86
CA PRO A 642 7.89 -42.35 5.17
C PRO A 642 8.00 -40.82 5.00
N HIS A 643 6.95 -40.09 5.36
CA HIS A 643 7.02 -38.63 5.45
C HIS A 643 8.04 -38.23 6.53
N ASP A 644 8.93 -37.29 6.19
CA ASP A 644 10.05 -36.86 7.05
C ASP A 644 10.94 -38.02 7.52
N GLY A 645 11.02 -39.08 6.69
CA GLY A 645 11.78 -40.29 7.01
C GLY A 645 13.02 -40.49 6.14
N ILE A 646 13.85 -41.43 6.58
CA ILE A 646 15.05 -41.89 5.87
C ILE A 646 14.79 -43.31 5.33
N ILE A 647 15.06 -43.51 4.05
CA ILE A 647 15.02 -44.79 3.35
C ILE A 647 16.46 -45.27 3.16
N GLU A 648 16.75 -46.50 3.56
CA GLU A 648 18.08 -47.10 3.42
C GLU A 648 18.40 -47.41 1.94
N GLU A 649 19.65 -47.13 1.52
CA GLU A 649 20.10 -47.26 0.12
C GLU A 649 20.08 -48.72 -0.40
N ASP A 650 20.25 -49.69 0.50
CA ASP A 650 20.17 -51.13 0.21
C ASP A 650 19.01 -51.80 0.99
N GLY A 651 18.00 -51.02 1.36
CA GLY A 651 16.86 -51.49 2.15
C GLY A 651 15.67 -51.97 1.31
N GLU A 652 14.88 -52.89 1.87
CA GLU A 652 13.67 -53.45 1.25
C GLU A 652 12.67 -52.36 0.80
N GLN A 653 12.62 -51.23 1.51
CA GLN A 653 11.71 -50.13 1.19
C GLN A 653 12.08 -49.43 -0.13
N LEU A 654 13.38 -49.26 -0.43
CA LEU A 654 13.81 -48.68 -1.70
C LEU A 654 13.52 -49.64 -2.85
N ASP A 655 13.74 -50.94 -2.65
CA ASP A 655 13.43 -51.98 -3.64
C ASP A 655 11.92 -52.05 -3.97
N ARG A 656 11.06 -51.79 -2.97
CA ARG A 656 9.61 -51.65 -3.18
C ARG A 656 9.28 -50.38 -3.97
N ILE A 657 9.87 -49.23 -3.64
CA ILE A 657 9.66 -47.98 -4.39
C ILE A 657 10.18 -48.10 -5.84
N GLU A 658 11.29 -48.80 -6.07
CA GLU A 658 11.83 -49.03 -7.41
C GLU A 658 10.87 -49.87 -8.27
N ARG A 659 10.27 -50.90 -7.66
CA ARG A 659 9.27 -51.76 -8.31
C ARG A 659 7.95 -51.03 -8.55
N ASP A 660 7.39 -50.48 -7.48
CA ASP A 660 6.01 -50.00 -7.41
C ASP A 660 5.87 -48.51 -7.71
N GLY A 661 6.98 -47.77 -7.84
CA GLY A 661 6.99 -46.31 -7.89
C GLY A 661 6.64 -45.67 -6.55
N LEU A 662 6.69 -44.33 -6.50
CA LEU A 662 6.10 -43.57 -5.39
C LEU A 662 4.60 -43.48 -5.63
N VAL A 663 3.78 -43.93 -4.69
CA VAL A 663 2.33 -43.99 -4.85
C VAL A 663 1.65 -43.10 -3.84
N VAL A 664 0.75 -42.26 -4.34
CA VAL A 664 -0.19 -41.46 -3.55
C VAL A 664 -1.59 -42.02 -3.76
N VAL A 665 -2.35 -42.19 -2.69
CA VAL A 665 -3.70 -42.74 -2.72
C VAL A 665 -4.70 -41.68 -2.29
N PHE A 666 -5.74 -41.51 -3.08
CA PHE A 666 -6.87 -40.62 -2.84
C PHE A 666 -8.01 -41.39 -2.18
N ASP A 667 -8.87 -40.68 -1.46
CA ASP A 667 -10.06 -41.24 -0.83
C ASP A 667 -10.93 -41.97 -1.87
N ARG A 668 -11.19 -43.26 -1.64
CA ARG A 668 -11.99 -44.09 -2.55
C ARG A 668 -13.42 -43.59 -2.72
N ASP A 669 -13.96 -42.91 -1.70
CA ASP A 669 -15.30 -42.36 -1.73
C ASP A 669 -15.33 -41.03 -2.52
N ARG A 670 -14.16 -40.43 -2.78
CA ARG A 670 -13.96 -39.18 -3.52
C ARG A 670 -12.80 -39.33 -4.52
N PRO A 671 -12.98 -40.14 -5.59
CA PRO A 671 -11.93 -40.36 -6.59
C PRO A 671 -11.65 -39.09 -7.41
N VAL A 672 -10.49 -39.06 -8.06
CA VAL A 672 -10.04 -37.94 -8.89
C VAL A 672 -10.06 -38.29 -10.38
N LEU A 673 -10.12 -37.26 -11.22
CA LEU A 673 -10.09 -37.37 -12.67
C LEU A 673 -8.65 -37.62 -13.15
N ALA A 674 -8.41 -38.76 -13.79
CA ALA A 674 -7.08 -39.19 -14.24
C ALA A 674 -6.40 -38.18 -15.18
N GLN A 675 -7.19 -37.46 -15.99
CA GLN A 675 -6.70 -36.43 -16.92
C GLN A 675 -6.06 -35.21 -16.24
N THR A 676 -6.35 -34.99 -14.95
CA THR A 676 -5.79 -33.89 -14.16
C THR A 676 -4.45 -34.24 -13.51
N LEU A 677 -4.02 -35.50 -13.63
CA LEU A 677 -2.73 -36.00 -13.14
C LEU A 677 -1.67 -35.89 -14.23
N HIS A 678 -0.83 -34.86 -14.16
CA HIS A 678 0.24 -34.62 -15.12
C HIS A 678 1.42 -33.89 -14.47
N ALA A 679 2.48 -33.64 -15.23
CA ALA A 679 3.77 -33.18 -14.71
C ALA A 679 3.75 -31.78 -14.05
N GLN A 680 2.65 -31.03 -14.15
CA GLN A 680 2.50 -29.75 -13.43
C GLN A 680 1.76 -29.95 -12.10
N SER A 681 0.76 -30.84 -12.07
CA SER A 681 -0.02 -31.13 -10.86
C SER A 681 0.66 -32.14 -9.94
N VAL A 682 1.61 -32.95 -10.44
CA VAL A 682 2.32 -33.96 -9.67
C VAL A 682 3.82 -33.89 -9.98
N GLN A 683 4.64 -33.62 -8.95
CA GLN A 683 6.08 -33.39 -9.10
C GLN A 683 6.90 -34.18 -8.07
N LEU A 684 8.10 -34.59 -8.49
CA LEU A 684 9.15 -35.11 -7.62
C LEU A 684 10.38 -34.22 -7.79
N LEU A 685 10.84 -33.64 -6.69
CA LEU A 685 12.00 -32.76 -6.68
C LEU A 685 13.17 -33.40 -5.95
N LEU A 686 14.37 -33.29 -6.53
CA LEU A 686 15.62 -33.71 -5.91
C LEU A 686 16.44 -32.49 -5.49
N ARG A 687 16.85 -32.45 -4.21
CA ARG A 687 17.79 -31.46 -3.70
C ARG A 687 19.15 -31.63 -4.37
N ARG A 688 19.64 -30.57 -5.01
CA ARG A 688 20.98 -30.46 -5.57
C ARG A 688 21.74 -29.34 -4.87
N PRO A 689 23.03 -29.52 -4.55
CA PRO A 689 23.86 -28.40 -4.16
C PRO A 689 23.87 -27.37 -5.29
N ASN A 690 23.88 -26.10 -4.92
CA ASN A 690 23.98 -25.03 -5.89
C ASN A 690 25.46 -24.82 -6.24
N ASP A 691 25.91 -25.43 -7.34
CA ASP A 691 27.30 -25.34 -7.80
C ASP A 691 27.74 -23.92 -8.23
N ARG A 692 26.83 -22.94 -8.18
CA ARG A 692 27.06 -21.52 -8.47
C ARG A 692 27.13 -20.62 -7.23
N GLY A 693 27.12 -21.20 -6.03
CA GLY A 693 27.31 -20.45 -4.78
C GLY A 693 28.67 -19.77 -4.71
N ASP A 694 28.75 -18.61 -4.07
CA ASP A 694 29.99 -17.84 -3.88
C ASP A 694 30.88 -18.37 -2.74
N GLY A 695 30.50 -19.51 -2.15
CA GLY A 695 31.21 -20.18 -1.05
C GLY A 695 30.92 -19.63 0.35
N ARG A 696 30.05 -18.62 0.50
CA ARG A 696 29.69 -18.04 1.81
C ARG A 696 28.46 -18.71 2.46
N LEU A 697 27.60 -19.33 1.66
CA LEU A 697 26.41 -20.06 2.09
C LEU A 697 26.29 -21.38 1.33
N ASP A 698 26.06 -22.48 2.05
CA ASP A 698 25.69 -23.76 1.46
C ASP A 698 24.24 -23.71 0.97
N THR A 699 24.08 -23.18 -0.24
CA THR A 699 22.77 -23.10 -0.88
C THR A 699 22.50 -24.37 -1.67
N TYR A 700 21.23 -24.73 -1.75
CA TYR A 700 20.76 -25.86 -2.52
C TYR A 700 19.50 -25.47 -3.28
N CYS A 701 19.31 -26.11 -4.43
CA CYS A 701 18.11 -25.96 -5.23
C CYS A 701 17.37 -27.30 -5.28
N TYR A 702 16.08 -27.26 -5.59
CA TYR A 702 15.32 -28.45 -5.90
C TYR A 702 15.11 -28.52 -7.41
N CYS A 703 15.51 -29.63 -8.03
CA CYS A 703 15.33 -29.85 -9.47
C CYS A 703 14.21 -30.86 -9.70
N ASN A 704 13.34 -30.58 -10.66
CA ASN A 704 12.34 -31.54 -11.11
C ASN A 704 13.03 -32.82 -11.63
N VAL A 705 12.57 -33.96 -11.14
CA VAL A 705 12.92 -35.29 -11.63
C VAL A 705 11.94 -35.61 -12.75
N GLU A 706 12.45 -36.13 -13.87
CA GLU A 706 11.60 -36.59 -14.95
C GLU A 706 10.75 -37.78 -14.47
N LEU A 707 9.43 -37.70 -14.64
CA LEU A 707 8.48 -38.69 -14.15
C LEU A 707 7.62 -39.24 -15.28
N ARG A 708 7.34 -40.54 -15.21
CA ARG A 708 6.15 -41.13 -15.82
C ARG A 708 5.06 -41.18 -14.77
N ILE A 709 3.95 -40.49 -15.04
CA ILE A 709 2.79 -40.41 -14.16
C ILE A 709 1.77 -41.45 -14.62
N GLU A 710 1.44 -42.37 -13.73
CA GLU A 710 0.63 -43.56 -13.99
C GLU A 710 -0.60 -43.53 -13.07
N PRO A 711 -1.82 -43.28 -13.60
CA PRO A 711 -3.05 -43.36 -12.81
C PRO A 711 -3.29 -44.78 -12.29
N LEU A 712 -3.82 -44.91 -11.08
CA LEU A 712 -4.05 -46.20 -10.41
C LEU A 712 -5.43 -46.28 -9.76
N ILE A 713 -5.99 -47.48 -9.68
CA ILE A 713 -7.12 -47.78 -8.79
C ILE A 713 -6.56 -48.55 -7.60
N VAL A 714 -6.48 -47.88 -6.46
CA VAL A 714 -6.00 -48.42 -5.18
C VAL A 714 -7.13 -48.33 -4.17
N ASP A 715 -7.45 -49.43 -3.49
CA ASP A 715 -8.38 -49.42 -2.35
C ASP A 715 -7.55 -49.30 -1.07
N ALA A 716 -7.60 -48.12 -0.44
CA ALA A 716 -6.94 -47.88 0.83
C ALA A 716 -7.82 -47.02 1.74
N VAL A 717 -7.66 -47.23 3.04
CA VAL A 717 -8.29 -46.44 4.09
C VAL A 717 -7.21 -45.71 4.88
N CYS A 718 -7.53 -44.53 5.40
CA CYS A 718 -6.60 -43.72 6.17
C CYS A 718 -5.88 -44.50 7.28
N GLY A 719 -4.55 -44.47 7.26
CA GLY A 719 -3.69 -45.13 8.24
C GLY A 719 -3.41 -46.61 7.98
N GLU A 720 -3.99 -47.21 6.94
CA GLU A 720 -3.71 -48.59 6.54
C GLU A 720 -2.60 -48.66 5.47
N THR A 721 -1.82 -49.74 5.50
CA THR A 721 -0.87 -50.05 4.42
C THR A 721 -1.62 -50.56 3.19
N PHE A 722 -1.19 -50.15 2.00
CA PHE A 722 -1.78 -50.57 0.74
C PHE A 722 -0.73 -51.19 -0.18
N GLU A 723 -1.19 -51.98 -1.16
CA GLU A 723 -0.36 -52.54 -2.22
C GLU A 723 -0.64 -51.82 -3.54
N ALA A 724 0.42 -51.48 -4.27
CA ALA A 724 0.27 -50.82 -5.56
C ALA A 724 -0.05 -51.87 -6.67
N PRO A 725 -1.10 -51.67 -7.50
CA PRO A 725 -1.40 -52.55 -8.61
C PRO A 725 -0.23 -52.63 -9.61
N PRO A 726 0.08 -53.79 -10.21
CA PRO A 726 1.24 -53.90 -11.10
C PRO A 726 1.12 -53.02 -12.35
N GLU A 727 -0.08 -52.94 -12.94
CA GLU A 727 -0.37 -52.19 -14.16
C GLU A 727 -1.11 -50.88 -13.87
N PRO A 728 -0.87 -49.81 -14.66
CA PRO A 728 -1.66 -48.58 -14.58
C PRO A 728 -3.12 -48.80 -14.99
N SER A 729 -4.01 -47.97 -14.47
CA SER A 729 -5.42 -47.93 -14.89
C SER A 729 -5.59 -47.09 -16.15
N ALA A 730 -6.48 -47.53 -17.05
CA ALA A 730 -6.97 -46.74 -18.17
C ALA A 730 -8.32 -46.07 -17.86
N ASP A 731 -8.85 -46.24 -16.65
CA ASP A 731 -10.10 -45.62 -16.20
C ASP A 731 -9.91 -44.10 -16.09
N PRO A 732 -10.84 -43.28 -16.62
CA PRO A 732 -10.82 -41.82 -16.43
C PRO A 732 -10.96 -41.41 -14.95
N VAL A 733 -11.43 -42.32 -14.08
CA VAL A 733 -11.66 -42.09 -12.65
C VAL A 733 -10.73 -42.99 -11.84
N VAL A 734 -9.92 -42.39 -10.99
CA VAL A 734 -8.83 -43.09 -10.29
C VAL A 734 -8.76 -42.71 -8.82
N THR A 735 -8.25 -43.63 -8.00
CA THR A 735 -8.07 -43.47 -6.55
C THR A 735 -6.61 -43.44 -6.16
N GLY A 736 -5.68 -43.34 -7.11
CA GLY A 736 -4.28 -43.15 -6.82
C GLY A 736 -3.47 -42.72 -8.03
N VAL A 737 -2.25 -42.27 -7.77
CA VAL A 737 -1.26 -41.91 -8.77
C VAL A 737 0.09 -42.50 -8.40
N ARG A 738 0.76 -43.06 -9.40
CA ARG A 738 2.13 -43.55 -9.32
C ARG A 738 3.06 -42.61 -10.06
N LEU A 739 4.11 -42.19 -9.37
CA LEU A 739 5.20 -41.41 -9.89
C LEU A 739 6.39 -42.34 -10.09
N ARG A 740 6.74 -42.61 -11.36
CA ARG A 740 7.89 -43.45 -11.71
C ARG A 740 9.04 -42.57 -12.22
N PRO A 741 10.15 -42.45 -11.48
CA PRO A 741 11.33 -41.71 -11.92
C PRO A 741 11.91 -42.30 -13.21
N MET A 742 12.24 -41.43 -14.17
CA MET A 742 12.72 -41.82 -15.49
C MET A 742 14.18 -41.39 -15.72
N GLY A 743 14.97 -42.28 -16.31
CA GLY A 743 16.35 -42.01 -16.71
C GLY A 743 16.50 -41.48 -18.14
N VAL A 744 17.76 -41.32 -18.59
CA VAL A 744 18.17 -40.69 -19.86
C VAL A 744 17.60 -41.37 -21.12
N ASN A 745 17.08 -42.60 -21.01
CA ASN A 745 16.50 -43.38 -22.12
C ASN A 745 15.00 -43.69 -21.93
N ASN A 746 14.28 -42.96 -21.07
CA ASN A 746 12.88 -43.25 -20.74
C ASN A 746 12.68 -44.66 -20.15
N GLU A 747 13.71 -45.17 -19.47
CA GLU A 747 13.67 -46.38 -18.64
C GLU A 747 13.50 -45.99 -17.16
N PRO A 748 12.77 -46.78 -16.35
CA PRO A 748 12.65 -46.53 -14.92
C PRO A 748 14.03 -46.44 -14.25
N ALA A 749 14.24 -45.40 -13.46
CA ALA A 749 15.51 -45.15 -12.78
C ALA A 749 15.35 -45.34 -11.27
N ARG A 750 16.31 -46.06 -10.66
CA ARG A 750 16.44 -46.14 -9.20
C ARG A 750 16.75 -44.74 -8.63
N LEU A 751 16.09 -44.37 -7.54
CA LEU A 751 16.35 -43.09 -6.87
C LEU A 751 17.77 -43.09 -6.28
N PRO A 752 18.67 -42.18 -6.71
CA PRO A 752 19.99 -42.07 -6.09
C PRO A 752 19.91 -41.56 -4.65
N ARG A 753 21.03 -41.64 -3.92
CA ARG A 753 21.18 -40.97 -2.62
C ARG A 753 20.85 -39.48 -2.76
N GLY A 754 19.92 -38.99 -1.95
CA GLY A 754 19.34 -37.65 -2.13
C GLY A 754 18.30 -37.29 -1.08
N ARG A 755 17.98 -35.98 -0.99
CA ARG A 755 16.78 -35.50 -0.29
C ARG A 755 15.72 -35.16 -1.34
N TYR A 756 14.52 -35.70 -1.16
CA TYR A 756 13.43 -35.63 -2.13
C TYR A 756 12.23 -34.90 -1.56
N ARG A 757 11.51 -34.18 -2.43
CA ARG A 757 10.18 -33.63 -2.13
C ARG A 757 9.17 -34.14 -3.17
N VAL A 758 8.02 -34.59 -2.71
CA VAL A 758 6.86 -34.92 -3.54
C VAL A 758 5.83 -33.82 -3.36
N ILE A 759 5.40 -33.23 -4.47
CA ILE A 759 4.44 -32.13 -4.51
C ILE A 759 3.24 -32.55 -5.34
N LEU A 760 2.04 -32.40 -4.78
CA LEU A 760 0.80 -32.39 -5.54
C LEU A 760 0.13 -31.03 -5.38
N GLU A 761 -0.16 -30.37 -6.50
CA GLU A 761 -0.89 -29.09 -6.52
C GLU A 761 -2.38 -29.38 -6.55
N GLY A 762 -3.04 -29.27 -5.39
CA GLY A 762 -4.44 -29.64 -5.21
C GLY A 762 -5.39 -28.82 -6.07
N ASP A 763 -5.07 -27.55 -6.30
CA ASP A 763 -5.80 -26.62 -7.18
C ASP A 763 -5.93 -27.14 -8.63
N HIS A 764 -5.05 -28.07 -9.04
CA HIS A 764 -4.99 -28.62 -10.39
C HIS A 764 -5.43 -30.08 -10.49
N ILE A 765 -5.79 -30.72 -9.37
CA ILE A 765 -6.27 -32.10 -9.34
C ILE A 765 -7.74 -32.09 -8.98
N LEU A 766 -8.60 -32.52 -9.90
CA LEU A 766 -10.05 -32.40 -9.74
C LEU A 766 -10.68 -33.74 -9.34
N GLY A 767 -11.64 -33.69 -8.41
CA GLY A 767 -12.53 -34.79 -8.04
C GLY A 767 -13.52 -35.12 -9.14
N GLU A 768 -13.89 -36.38 -9.29
CA GLU A 768 -14.90 -36.78 -10.27
C GLU A 768 -16.32 -36.42 -9.85
N LYS A 769 -16.62 -36.45 -8.54
CA LYS A 769 -17.97 -36.16 -8.03
C LYS A 769 -18.18 -34.67 -7.96
N GLU A 770 -19.09 -34.16 -8.79
CA GLU A 770 -19.49 -32.76 -8.76
C GLU A 770 -20.11 -32.39 -7.40
N ILE A 771 -19.85 -31.16 -6.99
CA ILE A 771 -20.38 -30.56 -5.77
C ILE A 771 -21.08 -29.25 -6.10
N GLU A 772 -22.05 -28.88 -5.27
CA GLU A 772 -22.68 -27.56 -5.35
C GLU A 772 -21.80 -26.54 -4.63
N ILE A 773 -21.52 -25.43 -5.32
CA ILE A 773 -20.89 -24.23 -4.77
C ILE A 773 -21.75 -23.01 -5.14
N PRO A 774 -21.73 -21.92 -4.34
CA PRO A 774 -22.33 -20.66 -4.75
C PRO A 774 -21.77 -20.19 -6.09
N ASP A 775 -22.62 -19.68 -6.98
CA ASP A 775 -22.15 -19.09 -8.23
C ASP A 775 -21.42 -17.78 -7.91
N PRO A 776 -20.13 -17.63 -8.27
CA PRO A 776 -19.40 -16.39 -8.01
C PRO A 776 -19.98 -15.18 -8.73
N ASN A 777 -20.86 -15.37 -9.73
CA ASN A 777 -21.53 -14.31 -10.47
C ASN A 777 -23.01 -14.12 -10.08
N ASP A 778 -23.56 -15.01 -9.25
CA ASP A 778 -24.95 -14.95 -8.78
C ASP A 778 -25.06 -15.53 -7.35
N PRO A 779 -25.08 -14.67 -6.31
CA PRO A 779 -25.06 -15.11 -4.93
C PRO A 779 -26.29 -15.93 -4.49
N ASP A 780 -27.37 -15.90 -5.28
CA ASP A 780 -28.61 -16.64 -5.02
C ASP A 780 -28.67 -17.97 -5.80
N ALA A 781 -27.67 -18.26 -6.63
CA ALA A 781 -27.57 -19.48 -7.42
C ALA A 781 -26.42 -20.38 -6.96
N THR A 782 -26.55 -21.68 -7.25
CA THR A 782 -25.47 -22.65 -7.08
C THR A 782 -25.09 -23.27 -8.41
N ILE A 783 -23.80 -23.47 -8.63
CA ILE A 783 -23.26 -24.21 -9.77
C ILE A 783 -22.71 -25.55 -9.32
N LEU A 784 -22.78 -26.54 -10.22
CA LEU A 784 -22.11 -27.82 -10.06
C LEU A 784 -20.70 -27.73 -10.64
N VAL A 785 -19.70 -28.06 -9.82
CA VAL A 785 -18.29 -28.08 -10.25
C VAL A 785 -17.62 -29.36 -9.79
N ASN A 786 -16.62 -29.82 -10.54
CA ASN A 786 -15.67 -30.81 -10.06
C ASN A 786 -14.74 -30.15 -9.02
N PRO A 787 -14.77 -30.58 -7.75
CA PRO A 787 -14.01 -29.93 -6.69
C PRO A 787 -12.51 -30.11 -6.88
N ALA A 788 -11.71 -29.12 -6.46
CA ALA A 788 -10.26 -29.32 -6.35
C ALA A 788 -9.90 -30.25 -5.17
N LEU A 789 -8.75 -30.91 -5.27
CA LEU A 789 -8.19 -31.75 -4.21
C LEU A 789 -7.83 -30.89 -3.00
N ASP A 790 -8.38 -31.25 -1.84
CA ASP A 790 -7.99 -30.69 -0.54
C ASP A 790 -6.62 -31.28 -0.15
N GLY A 791 -5.58 -30.61 -0.64
CA GLY A 791 -4.21 -31.07 -0.70
C GLY A 791 -3.38 -30.70 0.54
N ASN A 792 -3.88 -29.81 1.41
CA ASN A 792 -3.08 -29.23 2.49
C ASN A 792 -2.48 -30.30 3.41
N HIS A 793 -1.15 -30.39 3.42
CA HIS A 793 -0.44 -31.41 4.19
C HIS A 793 0.17 -30.84 5.48
N PHE A 794 -0.66 -30.73 6.51
CA PHE A 794 -0.25 -30.16 7.79
C PHE A 794 0.52 -31.13 8.67
N ALA A 795 1.51 -30.63 9.42
CA ALA A 795 2.24 -31.39 10.42
C ALA A 795 1.30 -32.02 11.47
N PRO A 796 1.55 -33.27 11.92
CA PRO A 796 2.70 -34.13 11.63
C PRO A 796 2.64 -34.89 10.28
N GLY A 797 1.66 -34.61 9.41
CA GLY A 797 1.52 -35.21 8.09
C GLY A 797 1.05 -36.67 8.10
N LEU A 798 0.89 -37.26 6.92
CA LEU A 798 0.58 -38.68 6.74
C LEU A 798 1.71 -39.56 7.25
N PRO A 799 1.41 -40.69 7.93
CA PRO A 799 0.06 -41.20 8.20
C PRO A 799 -0.59 -40.66 9.48
N ALA A 800 0.12 -39.87 10.29
CA ALA A 800 -0.32 -39.43 11.61
C ALA A 800 -1.50 -38.45 11.58
N ARG A 801 -1.64 -37.67 10.52
CA ARG A 801 -2.77 -36.77 10.24
C ARG A 801 -3.39 -37.13 8.89
N CYS A 802 -4.35 -38.05 8.92
CA CYS A 802 -5.06 -38.59 7.76
C CYS A 802 -6.58 -38.45 7.93
N PRO A 803 -7.35 -38.05 6.90
CA PRO A 803 -6.89 -37.65 5.57
C PRO A 803 -6.14 -36.31 5.59
N THR A 804 -5.48 -35.97 4.48
CA THR A 804 -4.92 -34.61 4.30
C THR A 804 -6.03 -33.57 4.26
N GLY A 805 -5.67 -32.30 4.47
CA GLY A 805 -6.54 -31.18 4.20
C GLY A 805 -7.02 -30.35 5.40
N ASP A 806 -7.64 -29.22 5.10
CA ASP A 806 -8.36 -28.35 6.04
C ASP A 806 -9.85 -28.22 5.72
N ARG A 807 -10.38 -29.05 4.80
CA ARG A 807 -11.77 -29.04 4.32
C ARG A 807 -12.10 -27.82 3.46
N VAL A 808 -11.08 -27.22 2.84
CA VAL A 808 -11.19 -26.19 1.81
C VAL A 808 -10.64 -26.76 0.51
N GLU A 809 -11.24 -26.38 -0.62
CA GLU A 809 -10.77 -26.82 -1.94
C GLU A 809 -9.37 -26.30 -2.23
N GLY A 810 -8.52 -27.19 -2.76
CA GLY A 810 -7.21 -26.84 -3.28
C GLY A 810 -6.05 -26.98 -2.28
N GLY A 811 -5.05 -26.13 -2.44
CA GLY A 811 -3.84 -26.12 -1.64
C GLY A 811 -2.83 -27.21 -2.00
N ARG A 812 -1.70 -27.21 -1.29
CA ARG A 812 -0.52 -27.99 -1.71
C ARG A 812 -0.24 -29.16 -0.77
N PHE A 813 -0.17 -30.35 -1.34
CA PHE A 813 0.43 -31.49 -0.66
C PHE A 813 1.95 -31.43 -0.83
N LEU A 814 2.67 -31.29 0.28
CA LEU A 814 4.12 -31.34 0.32
C LEU A 814 4.58 -32.44 1.28
N SER A 815 5.21 -33.49 0.74
CA SER A 815 5.89 -34.50 1.54
C SER A 815 7.37 -34.58 1.16
N TRP A 816 8.22 -35.00 2.07
CA TRP A 816 9.65 -35.21 1.80
C TRP A 816 10.17 -36.48 2.47
N PHE A 817 11.29 -36.99 1.95
CA PHE A 817 12.05 -38.11 2.51
C PHE A 817 13.51 -38.02 2.04
N ALA A 818 14.39 -38.79 2.67
CA ALA A 818 15.78 -38.93 2.23
C ALA A 818 16.11 -40.38 1.88
N VAL A 819 16.99 -40.58 0.90
CA VAL A 819 17.58 -41.90 0.59
C VAL A 819 19.04 -41.86 1.03
N GLY A 820 19.46 -42.76 1.93
CA GLY A 820 20.86 -42.94 2.33
C GLY A 820 21.51 -41.79 3.14
N PHE A 821 20.72 -40.90 3.76
CA PHE A 821 21.23 -39.88 4.69
C PHE A 821 20.95 -40.31 6.14
N GLN A 822 21.97 -40.64 6.93
CA GLN A 822 21.89 -40.55 8.39
C GLN A 822 22.36 -39.13 8.77
N ASP A 823 21.57 -38.42 9.57
CA ASP A 823 21.94 -37.08 10.04
C ASP A 823 23.15 -37.18 10.98
N ASP A 824 24.31 -36.71 10.54
CA ASP A 824 25.32 -36.13 11.43
C ASP A 824 24.94 -34.66 11.62
N GLU A 825 23.96 -34.38 12.49
CA GLU A 825 23.74 -33.10 13.20
C GLU A 825 22.35 -33.13 13.86
N GLY A 826 22.35 -33.38 15.17
CA GLY A 826 21.23 -33.11 16.08
C GLY A 826 21.49 -31.88 16.93
#